data_AF-A0AA38XBR9-F1
#
_entry.id   AF-A0AA38XBR9-F1
#
_cell.length_a   1.000
_cell.length_b   1.000
_cell.length_c   1.000
_cell.angle_alpha   90.00
_cell.angle_beta   90.00
_cell.angle_gamma   90.00
#
_symmetry.space_group_name_H-M   'P 1'
#
loop_
_entity.id
_entity.type
_entity.pdbx_description
1 polymer ?
#
loop_
_entity_poly.entity_id
_entity_poly.type
_entity_poly.pdbx_seq_one_letter_code
_entity_poly.pdbx_strand_id
1 'polypeptide(L)'
;MSPKQQTPGPQIRDDAESVRPDANNELPLATPSPKSTTAMLHLALSSSPEARAVLFNDGKDLTVIPSTYVSPTFHILDPYSYRLPSIADSREALTPGSQAFVHCKYPVLQYLSPFLDKDFGSAQACDLLDTYFSSAFLSRMHPTCHHIHNFILRKIDVLDAHHPRQTHPALLSSMLFVAAFSDKGLSLFSGPEEKERICKYLSLLTYRLLNPSKYEPLLRQEDLGLPAPFKSDSGWSNDDLRRALDIQAATFPISWGVDYIMAFIHVSSVISGSEKKAASIRWWSVAFNLARDLKLNEEVKSPMMPHDAPTGLSSLNCKCSMSQQAEGDFVDEVHREERRRTWWLLFLMDRHLALCYNRSLALLEAECRDLLLPMDDVTWQSGAQPHSHGIKPDGPRCMLLPSGKGRMHGPPKTCSGVGLFEFFLPLMVHCGTLLDLNRSRLHPVLSGATIWSSQEQDILRELDHFQTTLDHITGGPLAEKATDQDSNWHSARRHSSMTDADDSETAHIAMTVAGYATHIVNVLRILVGSKWDPIYLFEDADFWTSSLGFKDSMSHTMAASECVKGILECDPDISFMPYFFGIQLLHGSLLLLLVAYRLQADSGAAILAACEAVIRATEACFVTLPTDYQVQMVEKWGWPRAMRVD
;
A
#
# COMPACT_ATOMS: atom_id res chain seq x y z
N MET A 1 20.79 7.87 -64.97
CA MET A 1 20.53 8.27 -66.36
C MET A 1 19.02 8.53 -66.50
N SER A 2 18.62 9.65 -67.12
CA SER A 2 17.24 10.20 -67.23
C SER A 2 16.49 9.69 -68.50
N PRO A 3 15.25 10.11 -68.93
CA PRO A 3 14.19 11.04 -68.42
C PRO A 3 12.87 10.31 -67.99
N LYS A 4 11.68 10.87 -67.63
CA LYS A 4 10.99 12.21 -67.56
C LYS A 4 9.90 12.50 -68.65
N GLN A 5 8.86 13.31 -68.30
CA GLN A 5 7.71 13.88 -69.10
C GLN A 5 6.44 12.99 -69.27
N GLN A 6 5.17 13.46 -69.39
CA GLN A 6 4.48 14.79 -69.20
C GLN A 6 2.92 14.64 -69.06
N THR A 7 2.21 15.72 -68.64
CA THR A 7 0.73 15.92 -68.53
C THR A 7 0.19 16.90 -69.64
N PRO A 8 -1.03 17.55 -69.65
CA PRO A 8 -2.39 17.37 -69.04
C PRO A 8 -3.68 17.66 -69.92
N GLY A 9 -4.91 17.33 -69.43
CA GLY A 9 -6.21 18.09 -69.53
C GLY A 9 -7.04 18.17 -70.86
N PRO A 10 -8.25 18.83 -70.91
CA PRO A 10 -9.25 19.19 -69.86
C PRO A 10 -10.79 19.20 -70.26
N GLN A 11 -11.69 19.57 -69.30
CA GLN A 11 -13.00 20.31 -69.40
C GLN A 11 -14.40 19.73 -69.82
N ILE A 12 -15.28 19.53 -68.81
CA ILE A 12 -16.63 20.13 -68.50
C ILE A 12 -17.64 20.55 -69.62
N ARG A 13 -18.92 20.08 -69.54
CA ARG A 13 -20.17 20.93 -69.54
C ARG A 13 -21.53 20.22 -69.29
N ASP A 14 -22.46 21.02 -68.77
CA ASP A 14 -23.86 20.86 -68.33
C ASP A 14 -24.88 20.58 -69.50
N ASP A 15 -26.21 20.39 -69.41
CA ASP A 15 -27.27 20.91 -68.49
C ASP A 15 -28.68 20.23 -68.67
N ALA A 16 -29.62 20.45 -67.71
CA ALA A 16 -31.12 20.47 -67.79
C ALA A 16 -32.03 19.28 -68.30
N GLU A 17 -33.35 19.13 -68.02
CA GLU A 17 -34.30 19.48 -66.90
C GLU A 17 -35.75 18.91 -67.14
N SER A 18 -36.59 18.76 -66.09
CA SER A 18 -38.10 18.59 -66.08
C SER A 18 -38.70 17.20 -66.48
N VAL A 19 -39.90 16.70 -66.06
CA VAL A 19 -41.20 17.24 -65.55
C VAL A 19 -41.87 16.30 -64.50
N ARG A 20 -42.80 16.80 -63.66
CA ARG A 20 -43.76 16.12 -62.71
C ARG A 20 -45.23 16.49 -63.09
N PRO A 21 -46.36 15.82 -62.69
CA PRO A 21 -46.72 15.49 -61.28
C PRO A 21 -47.73 14.32 -60.96
N ASP A 22 -47.93 14.05 -59.65
CA ASP A 22 -49.17 13.68 -58.87
C ASP A 22 -50.16 12.54 -59.29
N ALA A 23 -50.85 11.77 -58.41
CA ALA A 23 -50.89 11.62 -56.94
C ALA A 23 -51.68 10.34 -56.45
N ASN A 24 -51.52 9.94 -55.17
CA ASN A 24 -52.34 9.04 -54.30
C ASN A 24 -52.55 7.55 -54.74
N ASN A 25 -52.76 6.53 -53.90
CA ASN A 25 -52.75 6.24 -52.44
C ASN A 25 -52.36 4.72 -52.36
N GLU A 26 -51.50 4.17 -51.49
CA GLU A 26 -51.71 3.73 -50.09
C GLU A 26 -50.51 2.83 -49.68
N LEU A 27 -50.33 2.52 -48.38
CA LEU A 27 -49.06 2.02 -47.80
C LEU A 27 -48.57 0.64 -48.31
N PRO A 28 -47.24 0.49 -48.44
CA PRO A 28 -46.54 -0.48 -47.58
C PRO A 28 -45.31 0.09 -46.88
N LEU A 29 -45.02 -0.42 -45.67
CA LEU A 29 -43.93 0.08 -44.80
C LEU A 29 -42.59 -0.64 -45.09
N ALA A 30 -41.64 0.04 -45.73
CA ALA A 30 -40.25 -0.42 -45.83
C ALA A 30 -39.26 0.76 -45.92
N THR A 31 -38.25 0.76 -45.04
CA THR A 31 -36.94 1.48 -45.05
C THR A 31 -36.74 2.68 -45.99
N PRO A 32 -36.22 3.81 -45.46
CA PRO A 32 -34.76 3.98 -45.59
C PRO A 32 -34.03 4.64 -44.40
N SER A 33 -32.72 4.46 -44.39
CA SER A 33 -31.72 5.28 -43.66
C SER A 33 -31.64 6.70 -44.27
N PRO A 34 -31.06 7.75 -43.64
CA PRO A 34 -30.54 7.91 -42.27
C PRO A 34 -31.15 9.11 -41.50
N LYS A 35 -31.07 9.09 -40.15
CA LYS A 35 -30.71 10.22 -39.23
C LYS A 35 -31.00 9.86 -37.76
N SER A 36 -30.27 10.52 -36.85
CA SER A 36 -30.52 10.54 -35.39
C SER A 36 -30.16 9.31 -34.53
N THR A 37 -28.88 8.97 -34.43
CA THR A 37 -28.27 8.46 -33.16
C THR A 37 -26.80 8.88 -32.94
N THR A 38 -26.31 9.89 -33.68
CA THR A 38 -24.99 10.49 -33.47
C THR A 38 -25.13 11.87 -32.82
N ALA A 39 -25.69 11.91 -31.61
CA ALA A 39 -25.92 13.14 -30.86
C ALA A 39 -26.04 12.90 -29.34
N MET A 40 -25.01 12.33 -28.70
CA MET A 40 -24.65 12.52 -27.28
C MET A 40 -23.19 12.11 -27.03
N LEU A 41 -22.30 12.57 -27.93
CA LEU A 41 -20.85 12.47 -27.80
C LEU A 41 -20.24 13.76 -28.37
N HIS A 42 -19.32 14.36 -27.61
CA HIS A 42 -18.65 15.65 -27.82
C HIS A 42 -19.43 16.95 -27.51
N LEU A 43 -18.67 17.88 -26.90
CA LEU A 43 -19.00 19.24 -26.45
C LEU A 43 -19.87 19.28 -25.16
N ALA A 44 -19.46 19.94 -24.08
CA ALA A 44 -18.50 21.04 -23.98
C ALA A 44 -17.21 20.71 -23.21
N LEU A 45 -16.10 20.59 -23.94
CA LEU A 45 -14.81 21.12 -23.48
C LEU A 45 -14.77 22.59 -23.93
N SER A 46 -14.82 23.53 -22.99
CA SER A 46 -14.48 24.93 -23.23
C SER A 46 -13.44 25.36 -22.19
N SER A 47 -12.18 25.25 -22.57
CA SER A 47 -11.04 25.73 -21.79
C SER A 47 -10.98 27.27 -21.82
N SER A 48 -11.04 27.89 -20.65
CA SER A 48 -10.52 29.25 -20.41
C SER A 48 -9.59 29.20 -19.21
N PRO A 49 -8.36 29.76 -19.28
CA PRO A 49 -7.35 29.61 -18.24
C PRO A 49 -7.37 30.77 -17.24
N GLU A 50 -8.21 30.67 -16.21
CA GLU A 50 -8.18 31.60 -15.07
C GLU A 50 -8.09 30.83 -13.75
N ALA A 51 -7.26 31.36 -12.83
CA ALA A 51 -6.81 30.66 -11.64
C ALA A 51 -7.97 30.24 -10.73
N ARG A 52 -8.19 28.93 -10.60
CA ARG A 52 -9.15 28.37 -9.63
C ARG A 52 -8.40 27.91 -8.39
N ALA A 53 -8.46 28.75 -7.36
CA ALA A 53 -8.21 28.33 -5.99
C ALA A 53 -9.11 27.13 -5.64
N VAL A 54 -8.57 26.16 -4.90
CA VAL A 54 -9.30 24.98 -4.46
C VAL A 54 -10.27 25.39 -3.34
N LEU A 55 -11.46 25.83 -3.72
CA LEU A 55 -12.58 26.01 -2.81
C LEU A 55 -13.00 24.64 -2.28
N PHE A 56 -12.68 24.37 -1.02
CA PHE A 56 -13.34 23.32 -0.24
C PHE A 56 -14.85 23.58 -0.30
N ASN A 57 -15.60 22.60 -0.81
CA ASN A 57 -17.01 22.77 -1.14
C ASN A 57 -17.85 23.08 0.11
N ASP A 58 -18.64 24.16 0.05
CA ASP A 58 -19.58 24.53 1.12
C ASP A 58 -20.57 23.39 1.39
N GLY A 59 -20.96 23.26 2.67
CA GLY A 59 -21.80 22.16 3.16
C GLY A 59 -23.18 22.08 2.50
N LYS A 60 -23.27 21.29 1.42
CA LYS A 60 -24.51 20.84 0.80
C LYS A 60 -24.49 19.32 0.69
N ASP A 61 -25.52 18.70 1.24
CA ASP A 61 -25.69 17.25 1.28
C ASP A 61 -25.62 16.64 -0.12
N LEU A 62 -24.65 15.75 -0.32
CA LEU A 62 -24.57 14.93 -1.52
C LEU A 62 -25.50 13.73 -1.36
N THR A 63 -26.54 13.68 -2.19
CA THR A 63 -27.40 12.49 -2.30
C THR A 63 -26.58 11.31 -2.84
N VAL A 64 -26.20 10.40 -1.94
CA VAL A 64 -25.43 9.19 -2.26
C VAL A 64 -26.26 8.29 -3.18
N ILE A 65 -25.73 7.99 -4.37
CA ILE A 65 -26.22 6.89 -5.21
C ILE A 65 -25.79 5.58 -4.54
N PRO A 66 -26.70 4.63 -4.24
CA PRO A 66 -26.33 3.39 -3.58
C PRO A 66 -25.36 2.56 -4.42
N SER A 67 -24.18 2.27 -3.89
CA SER A 67 -23.28 1.26 -4.46
C SER A 67 -23.93 -0.11 -4.34
N THR A 68 -24.01 -0.85 -5.45
CA THR A 68 -24.68 -2.16 -5.54
C THR A 68 -23.87 -3.33 -4.97
N TYR A 69 -23.00 -3.08 -4.00
CA TYR A 69 -22.16 -4.11 -3.40
C TYR A 69 -22.96 -4.98 -2.41
N VAL A 70 -23.54 -6.07 -2.92
CA VAL A 70 -24.18 -7.10 -2.10
C VAL A 70 -23.11 -7.81 -1.28
N SER A 71 -23.14 -7.62 0.04
CA SER A 71 -22.26 -8.32 0.98
C SER A 71 -22.66 -9.80 1.08
N PRO A 72 -21.73 -10.76 0.92
CA PRO A 72 -22.01 -12.16 1.22
C PRO A 72 -22.19 -12.37 2.73
N THR A 73 -23.35 -12.88 3.13
CA THR A 73 -23.63 -13.25 4.53
C THR A 73 -22.76 -14.44 4.93
N PHE A 74 -21.79 -14.23 5.83
CA PHE A 74 -21.04 -15.31 6.48
C PHE A 74 -21.61 -15.61 7.86
N HIS A 75 -21.87 -16.89 8.14
CA HIS A 75 -22.36 -17.34 9.44
C HIS A 75 -21.25 -17.28 10.49
N ILE A 76 -21.51 -16.53 11.57
CA ILE A 76 -20.62 -16.38 12.72
C ILE A 76 -20.83 -17.56 13.67
N LEU A 77 -19.74 -18.23 14.05
CA LEU A 77 -19.66 -19.07 15.24
C LEU A 77 -18.40 -18.68 16.01
N ASP A 78 -18.60 -18.25 17.26
CA ASP A 78 -17.60 -17.80 18.22
C ASP A 78 -17.78 -18.62 19.50
N PRO A 79 -16.67 -19.06 20.13
CA PRO A 79 -16.67 -19.17 21.58
C PRO A 79 -15.42 -18.64 22.31
N TYR A 80 -14.42 -18.05 21.63
CA TYR A 80 -13.15 -17.62 22.25
C TYR A 80 -12.62 -16.29 21.70
N SER A 81 -13.18 -15.20 22.23
CA SER A 81 -12.82 -13.83 21.87
C SER A 81 -11.60 -13.30 22.64
N TYR A 82 -10.59 -12.79 21.93
CA TYR A 82 -9.64 -11.82 22.46
C TYR A 82 -10.33 -10.44 22.53
N ARG A 83 -11.05 -10.20 23.64
CA ARG A 83 -11.78 -8.94 23.82
C ARG A 83 -10.82 -7.76 23.86
N LEU A 84 -11.04 -6.79 22.96
CA LEU A 84 -10.70 -5.39 23.23
C LEU A 84 -11.27 -5.00 24.61
N PRO A 85 -10.44 -4.58 25.60
CA PRO A 85 -10.86 -4.55 27.01
C PRO A 85 -12.07 -3.66 27.28
N SER A 86 -13.05 -4.20 28.01
CA SER A 86 -14.41 -3.68 28.05
C SER A 86 -14.71 -2.82 29.29
N ILE A 87 -15.12 -1.57 29.03
CA ILE A 87 -16.08 -0.73 29.80
C ILE A 87 -15.62 -0.05 31.12
N ALA A 88 -16.21 1.14 31.33
CA ALA A 88 -16.31 1.95 32.56
C ALA A 88 -15.05 2.67 33.10
N ASP A 89 -14.60 3.70 32.38
CA ASP A 89 -14.73 5.10 32.86
C ASP A 89 -14.19 6.10 31.82
N SER A 90 -15.09 6.58 30.95
CA SER A 90 -14.77 7.65 30.00
C SER A 90 -14.92 9.01 30.69
N ARG A 91 -13.80 9.60 31.14
CA ARG A 91 -13.74 11.06 31.39
C ARG A 91 -14.16 11.76 30.10
N GLU A 92 -15.21 12.59 30.15
CA GLU A 92 -15.62 13.42 29.00
C GLU A 92 -14.44 14.30 28.59
N ALA A 93 -14.01 14.22 27.33
CA ALA A 93 -12.99 15.12 26.84
C ALA A 93 -13.59 16.52 26.66
N LEU A 94 -12.91 17.51 27.22
CA LEU A 94 -13.31 18.91 27.26
C LEU A 94 -13.37 19.53 25.85
N THR A 95 -14.20 20.57 25.72
CA THR A 95 -14.17 21.54 24.62
C THR A 95 -12.72 22.02 24.40
N PRO A 96 -12.21 22.14 23.15
CA PRO A 96 -10.81 22.50 22.88
C PRO A 96 -10.37 23.73 23.67
N GLY A 97 -9.47 23.52 24.62
CA GLY A 97 -8.96 24.53 25.53
C GLY A 97 -7.59 24.97 25.07
N SER A 98 -7.47 26.20 24.57
CA SER A 98 -6.21 26.74 24.06
C SER A 98 -5.15 26.88 25.16
N GLN A 99 -4.31 25.84 25.32
CA GLN A 99 -3.04 25.89 26.04
C GLN A 99 -2.00 25.14 25.21
N ALA A 100 -1.18 25.90 24.47
CA ALA A 100 -0.06 25.36 23.72
C ALA A 100 0.97 24.71 24.66
N PHE A 101 1.68 23.70 24.17
CA PHE A 101 2.78 23.09 24.93
C PHE A 101 3.90 24.09 25.21
N VAL A 102 4.06 24.48 26.47
CA VAL A 102 5.20 25.30 26.91
C VAL A 102 6.47 24.45 26.81
N HIS A 103 7.40 24.87 25.96
CA HIS A 103 8.70 24.21 25.71
C HIS A 103 8.61 22.75 25.24
N CYS A 104 7.84 22.48 24.18
CA CYS A 104 7.87 21.20 23.47
C CYS A 104 9.20 20.97 22.72
N LYS A 105 9.77 19.76 22.81
CA LYS A 105 10.96 19.35 22.03
C LYS A 105 10.71 19.38 20.52
N TYR A 106 9.49 19.00 20.11
CA TYR A 106 9.09 18.91 18.70
C TYR A 106 8.00 19.93 18.39
N PRO A 107 8.31 21.04 17.67
CA PRO A 107 7.36 22.09 17.34
C PRO A 107 6.14 21.59 16.57
N VAL A 108 6.26 20.53 15.76
CA VAL A 108 5.13 19.95 15.00
C VAL A 108 3.94 19.53 15.90
N LEU A 109 4.20 19.16 17.16
CA LEU A 109 3.13 18.80 18.11
C LEU A 109 2.23 19.98 18.48
N GLN A 110 2.61 21.22 18.15
CA GLN A 110 1.73 22.39 18.30
C GLN A 110 0.41 22.23 17.55
N TYR A 111 0.40 21.56 16.38
CA TYR A 111 -0.82 21.31 15.60
C TYR A 111 -1.79 20.36 16.30
N LEU A 112 -1.30 19.50 17.21
CA LEU A 112 -2.14 18.58 17.98
C LEU A 112 -2.50 19.13 19.38
N SER A 113 -1.66 19.99 19.95
CA SER A 113 -1.79 20.47 21.34
C SER A 113 -3.17 21.04 21.74
N PRO A 114 -3.95 21.77 20.90
CA PRO A 114 -5.27 22.30 21.29
C PRO A 114 -6.35 21.23 21.50
N PHE A 115 -6.10 19.99 21.05
CA PHE A 115 -7.02 18.86 21.14
C PHE A 115 -6.60 17.85 22.22
N LEU A 116 -5.45 18.05 22.85
CA LEU A 116 -4.95 17.18 23.91
C LEU A 116 -5.48 17.62 25.29
N ASP A 117 -5.74 16.65 26.16
CA ASP A 117 -6.06 16.90 27.56
C ASP A 117 -4.86 17.52 28.29
N LYS A 118 -5.12 18.37 29.28
CA LYS A 118 -4.10 19.11 30.02
C LYS A 118 -3.18 18.20 30.83
N ASP A 119 -3.70 17.05 31.22
CA ASP A 119 -2.96 16.00 31.93
C ASP A 119 -2.00 15.23 30.98
N PHE A 120 -2.14 15.38 29.65
CA PHE A 120 -1.28 14.72 28.65
C PHE A 120 -0.01 15.54 28.37
N GLY A 121 1.07 15.23 29.09
CA GLY A 121 2.30 16.00 29.06
C GLY A 121 3.03 16.02 27.71
N SER A 122 3.66 17.16 27.38
CA SER A 122 4.46 17.34 26.16
C SER A 122 5.61 16.34 26.03
N ALA A 123 6.24 15.94 27.15
CA ALA A 123 7.30 14.94 27.17
C ALA A 123 6.81 13.59 26.61
N GLN A 124 5.70 13.06 27.15
CA GLN A 124 5.12 11.80 26.68
C GLN A 124 4.69 11.86 25.20
N ALA A 125 4.18 13.01 24.74
CA ALA A 125 3.90 13.22 23.32
C ALA A 125 5.17 13.17 22.44
N CYS A 126 6.30 13.70 22.93
CA CYS A 126 7.58 13.65 22.23
C CYS A 126 8.18 12.23 22.23
N ASP A 127 8.13 11.51 23.35
CA ASP A 127 8.67 10.15 23.48
C ASP A 127 7.89 9.15 22.61
N LEU A 128 6.56 9.33 22.49
CA LEU A 128 5.73 8.59 21.55
C LEU A 128 6.05 8.93 20.09
N LEU A 129 6.36 10.19 19.77
CA LEU A 129 6.77 10.60 18.41
C LEU A 129 8.17 10.06 18.04
N ASP A 130 9.08 9.99 19.01
CA ASP A 130 10.37 9.30 18.86
C ASP A 130 10.19 7.79 18.66
N THR A 131 9.26 7.17 19.39
CA THR A 131 8.89 5.76 19.23
C THR A 131 8.30 5.48 17.85
N TYR A 132 7.44 6.36 17.32
CA TYR A 132 6.92 6.26 15.95
C TYR A 132 8.07 6.22 14.92
N PHE A 133 9.05 7.11 15.03
CA PHE A 133 10.21 7.19 14.12
C PHE A 133 11.41 6.32 14.54
N SER A 134 11.20 5.25 15.33
CA SER A 134 12.25 4.34 15.75
C SER A 134 12.51 3.26 14.69
N SER A 135 13.78 3.10 14.32
CA SER A 135 14.25 2.20 13.24
C SER A 135 14.90 0.93 13.77
N ALA A 136 14.69 -0.19 13.08
CA ALA A 136 15.35 -1.47 13.38
C ALA A 136 16.82 -1.52 12.90
N PHE A 137 17.14 -0.78 11.82
CA PHE A 137 18.47 -0.71 11.22
C PHE A 137 19.04 0.72 11.25
N LEU A 138 20.37 0.84 11.17
CA LEU A 138 21.10 2.11 11.17
C LEU A 138 21.29 2.67 9.75
N SER A 139 21.64 1.81 8.79
CA SER A 139 21.89 2.16 7.38
C SER A 139 20.62 2.57 6.62
N ARG A 140 19.45 2.06 7.03
CA ARG A 140 18.14 2.31 6.40
C ARG A 140 17.05 2.42 7.46
N MET A 141 16.13 3.38 7.30
CA MET A 141 14.95 3.44 8.18
C MET A 141 13.98 2.30 7.89
N HIS A 142 13.76 1.43 8.88
CA HIS A 142 12.78 0.35 8.86
C HIS A 142 11.94 0.40 10.15
N PRO A 143 10.60 0.52 10.11
CA PRO A 143 9.80 0.74 11.32
C PRO A 143 9.92 -0.39 12.34
N THR A 144 10.09 -0.02 13.62
CA THR A 144 10.06 -0.99 14.75
C THR A 144 8.66 -1.28 15.29
N CYS A 145 7.65 -0.54 14.83
CA CYS A 145 6.24 -0.81 15.14
C CYS A 145 5.60 -1.59 14.00
N HIS A 146 5.12 -2.80 14.30
CA HIS A 146 4.61 -3.76 13.31
C HIS A 146 3.30 -3.33 12.60
N HIS A 147 2.65 -2.25 13.05
CA HIS A 147 1.50 -1.62 12.37
C HIS A 147 1.91 -0.49 11.40
N ILE A 148 3.19 -0.13 11.35
CA ILE A 148 3.76 0.84 10.39
C ILE A 148 4.50 0.05 9.32
N HIS A 149 3.90 -0.07 8.14
CA HIS A 149 4.47 -0.88 7.05
C HIS A 149 5.74 -0.29 6.42
N ASN A 150 5.81 1.03 6.27
CA ASN A 150 6.97 1.78 5.77
C ASN A 150 6.81 3.26 6.15
N PHE A 151 7.90 4.02 6.25
CA PHE A 151 7.85 5.45 6.53
C PHE A 151 7.48 6.26 5.27
N ILE A 152 6.19 6.63 5.16
CA ILE A 152 5.72 7.58 4.15
C ILE A 152 6.38 8.94 4.36
N LEU A 153 6.31 9.47 5.59
CA LEU A 153 6.87 10.77 5.97
C LEU A 153 8.39 10.74 6.04
N ARG A 154 8.99 11.91 5.80
CA ARG A 154 10.41 12.14 6.07
C ARG A 154 10.64 12.53 7.53
N LYS A 155 11.52 11.82 8.25
CA LYS A 155 11.75 12.07 9.69
C LYS A 155 12.27 13.50 9.95
N ILE A 156 13.23 13.96 9.17
CA ILE A 156 13.88 15.26 9.38
C ILE A 156 12.92 16.44 9.16
N ASP A 157 12.04 16.37 8.17
CA ASP A 157 11.08 17.46 7.86
C ASP A 157 9.96 17.54 8.92
N VAL A 158 9.55 16.40 9.49
CA VAL A 158 8.54 16.35 10.57
C VAL A 158 9.10 16.83 11.91
N LEU A 159 10.37 16.52 12.19
CA LEU A 159 11.01 16.84 13.47
C LEU A 159 11.85 18.15 13.44
N ASP A 160 11.77 18.93 12.36
CA ASP A 160 12.52 20.19 12.22
C ASP A 160 12.14 21.20 13.33
N ALA A 161 13.18 21.77 13.95
CA ALA A 161 13.05 22.66 15.11
C ALA A 161 12.66 24.11 14.75
N HIS A 162 12.70 24.48 13.47
CA HIS A 162 12.48 25.84 12.97
C HIS A 162 11.34 25.92 11.95
N HIS A 163 11.25 24.92 11.07
CA HIS A 163 10.28 24.84 9.97
C HIS A 163 9.58 23.46 9.97
N PRO A 164 8.89 23.08 11.06
CA PRO A 164 8.20 21.79 11.14
C PRO A 164 7.18 21.64 10.03
N ARG A 165 7.14 20.46 9.39
CA ARG A 165 6.15 20.10 8.37
C ARG A 165 4.73 20.48 8.80
N GLN A 166 4.00 21.23 7.97
CA GLN A 166 2.60 21.56 8.21
C GLN A 166 1.74 20.29 8.18
N THR A 167 1.32 19.83 9.36
CA THR A 167 0.78 18.48 9.54
C THR A 167 -0.62 18.52 10.15
N HIS A 168 -1.56 17.77 9.57
CA HIS A 168 -2.93 17.68 10.07
C HIS A 168 -2.96 17.00 11.46
N PRO A 169 -3.71 17.51 12.46
CA PRO A 169 -3.74 16.93 13.80
C PRO A 169 -4.14 15.45 13.82
N ALA A 170 -5.05 14.99 12.94
CA ALA A 170 -5.40 13.57 12.85
C ALA A 170 -4.18 12.67 12.56
N LEU A 171 -3.22 13.13 11.74
CA LEU A 171 -2.01 12.38 11.46
C LEU A 171 -1.14 12.28 12.70
N LEU A 172 -0.82 13.41 13.35
CA LEU A 172 -0.05 13.41 14.60
C LEU A 172 -0.71 12.53 15.67
N SER A 173 -2.03 12.66 15.87
CA SER A 173 -2.79 11.82 16.80
C SER A 173 -2.67 10.33 16.46
N SER A 174 -2.79 9.97 15.18
CA SER A 174 -2.64 8.58 14.73
C SER A 174 -1.21 8.05 14.88
N MET A 175 -0.20 8.89 14.71
CA MET A 175 1.22 8.53 14.94
C MET A 175 1.46 8.22 16.42
N LEU A 176 0.98 9.09 17.32
CA LEU A 176 1.06 8.85 18.77
C LEU A 176 0.25 7.61 19.18
N PHE A 177 -0.94 7.41 18.60
CA PHE A 177 -1.77 6.24 18.85
C PHE A 177 -1.06 4.93 18.47
N VAL A 178 -0.53 4.82 17.25
CA VAL A 178 0.17 3.61 16.79
C VAL A 178 1.47 3.38 17.59
N ALA A 179 2.19 4.44 17.95
CA ALA A 179 3.35 4.33 18.82
C ALA A 179 2.99 3.83 20.24
N ALA A 180 1.90 4.32 20.81
CA ALA A 180 1.40 3.88 22.12
C ALA A 180 0.90 2.43 22.08
N PHE A 181 0.29 2.02 20.97
CA PHE A 181 -0.20 0.65 20.76
C PHE A 181 0.97 -0.35 20.64
N SER A 182 2.09 0.07 20.05
CA SER A 182 3.32 -0.73 19.90
C SER A 182 3.84 -1.30 21.23
N ASP A 183 4.41 -2.49 21.20
CA ASP A 183 5.09 -3.07 22.36
C ASP A 183 6.45 -2.41 22.63
N LYS A 184 7.05 -1.76 21.63
CA LYS A 184 8.22 -0.89 21.84
C LYS A 184 7.90 0.34 22.71
N GLY A 185 6.62 0.74 22.79
CA GLY A 185 6.16 1.81 23.67
C GLY A 185 5.95 1.41 25.14
N LEU A 186 6.07 0.12 25.50
CA LEU A 186 5.77 -0.37 26.86
C LEU A 186 6.60 0.32 27.96
N SER A 187 7.83 0.71 27.66
CA SER A 187 8.72 1.41 28.61
C SER A 187 8.31 2.87 28.92
N LEU A 188 7.38 3.44 28.15
CA LEU A 188 6.87 4.81 28.34
C LEU A 188 5.69 4.89 29.32
N PHE A 189 5.25 3.75 29.87
CA PHE A 189 4.06 3.64 30.71
C PHE A 189 4.40 2.94 32.03
N SER A 190 3.72 3.35 33.10
CA SER A 190 3.91 2.77 34.45
C SER A 190 3.40 1.33 34.56
N GLY A 191 2.59 0.88 33.60
CA GLY A 191 2.01 -0.45 33.53
C GLY A 191 1.02 -0.61 32.36
N PRO A 192 0.49 -1.83 32.14
CA PRO A 192 -0.39 -2.13 31.01
C PRO A 192 -1.71 -1.35 31.05
N GLU A 193 -2.28 -1.11 32.24
CA GLU A 193 -3.50 -0.31 32.40
C GLU A 193 -3.32 1.14 31.92
N GLU A 194 -2.14 1.72 32.15
CA GLU A 194 -1.82 3.06 31.66
C GLU A 194 -1.63 3.08 30.14
N LYS A 195 -0.90 2.11 29.57
CA LYS A 195 -0.80 1.92 28.11
C LYS A 195 -2.20 1.83 27.49
N GLU A 196 -3.07 1.00 28.05
CA GLU A 196 -4.43 0.79 27.54
C GLU A 196 -5.28 2.06 27.60
N ARG A 197 -5.27 2.76 28.75
CA ARG A 197 -5.95 4.05 28.93
C ARG A 197 -5.50 5.07 27.89
N ILE A 198 -4.19 5.17 27.64
CA ILE A 198 -3.62 6.12 26.68
C ILE A 198 -3.92 5.71 25.24
N CYS A 199 -3.87 4.42 24.91
CA CYS A 199 -4.28 3.91 23.60
C CYS A 199 -5.75 4.23 23.30
N LYS A 200 -6.66 3.97 24.26
CA LYS A 200 -8.09 4.30 24.15
C LYS A 200 -8.33 5.80 23.96
N TYR A 201 -7.61 6.62 24.72
CA TYR A 201 -7.68 8.07 24.61
C TYR A 201 -7.21 8.57 23.24
N LEU A 202 -6.02 8.14 22.78
CA LEU A 202 -5.46 8.53 21.49
C LEU A 202 -6.25 7.96 20.31
N SER A 203 -6.88 6.78 20.44
CA SER A 203 -7.77 6.23 19.41
C SER A 203 -9.06 7.05 19.28
N LEU A 204 -9.67 7.48 20.39
CA LEU A 204 -10.86 8.35 20.38
C LEU A 204 -10.54 9.75 19.83
N LEU A 205 -9.40 10.32 20.23
CA LEU A 205 -8.87 11.57 19.69
C LEU A 205 -8.68 11.48 18.17
N THR A 206 -8.03 10.41 17.69
CA THR A 206 -7.82 10.18 16.26
C THR A 206 -9.15 10.00 15.52
N TYR A 207 -10.09 9.21 16.06
CA TYR A 207 -11.42 9.00 15.50
C TYR A 207 -12.17 10.32 15.30
N ARG A 208 -12.22 11.17 16.34
CA ARG A 208 -12.87 12.48 16.28
C ARG A 208 -12.16 13.45 15.32
N LEU A 209 -10.84 13.42 15.23
CA LEU A 209 -10.06 14.25 14.27
C LEU A 209 -10.23 13.78 12.81
N LEU A 210 -10.55 12.51 12.60
CA LEU A 210 -10.97 11.94 11.31
C LEU A 210 -12.45 12.23 10.96
N ASN A 211 -13.13 13.06 11.76
CA ASN A 211 -14.49 13.55 11.53
C ASN A 211 -15.44 12.50 10.91
N PRO A 212 -15.85 11.50 11.71
CA PRO A 212 -16.47 10.27 11.22
C PRO A 212 -17.85 10.51 10.61
N SER A 213 -18.50 11.65 10.88
CA SER A 213 -19.79 12.00 10.28
C SER A 213 -19.73 12.12 8.76
N LYS A 214 -18.54 12.37 8.18
CA LYS A 214 -18.31 12.34 6.72
C LYS A 214 -18.39 10.92 6.12
N TYR A 215 -18.34 9.89 6.96
CA TYR A 215 -18.22 8.47 6.57
C TYR A 215 -19.27 7.58 7.23
N GLU A 216 -20.26 8.14 7.91
CA GLU A 216 -21.42 7.41 8.46
C GLU A 216 -22.24 6.80 7.29
N PRO A 217 -22.66 5.51 7.33
CA PRO A 217 -22.55 4.53 8.42
C PRO A 217 -21.41 3.50 8.24
N LEU A 218 -20.39 3.83 7.44
CA LEU A 218 -19.28 2.92 7.11
C LEU A 218 -18.33 2.72 8.30
N LEU A 219 -18.04 3.78 9.05
CA LEU A 219 -17.04 3.77 10.13
C LEU A 219 -17.70 4.05 11.48
N ARG A 220 -17.48 3.20 12.48
CA ARG A 220 -18.09 3.35 13.81
C ARG A 220 -17.04 3.46 14.90
N GLN A 221 -17.40 4.12 16.00
CA GLN A 221 -16.55 4.20 17.19
C GLN A 221 -16.28 2.81 17.77
N GLU A 222 -17.29 1.94 17.76
CA GLU A 222 -17.18 0.56 18.23
C GLU A 222 -16.14 -0.27 17.44
N ASP A 223 -15.80 0.10 16.20
CA ASP A 223 -14.78 -0.59 15.41
C ASP A 223 -13.41 -0.55 16.13
N LEU A 224 -13.12 0.54 16.86
CA LEU A 224 -11.91 0.73 17.66
C LEU A 224 -11.94 0.05 19.03
N GLY A 225 -13.03 -0.65 19.38
CA GLY A 225 -13.22 -1.21 20.73
C GLY A 225 -13.64 -0.19 21.79
N LEU A 226 -13.95 1.03 21.35
CA LEU A 226 -14.52 2.08 22.19
C LEU A 226 -16.03 1.81 22.41
N PRO A 227 -16.62 2.26 23.54
CA PRO A 227 -18.05 2.14 23.76
C PRO A 227 -18.82 3.00 22.74
N ALA A 228 -20.05 2.59 22.41
CA ALA A 228 -20.95 3.41 21.60
C ALA A 228 -21.19 4.78 22.28
N PRO A 229 -21.22 5.89 21.52
CA PRO A 229 -21.27 7.22 22.10
C PRO A 229 -22.65 7.51 22.73
N PHE A 230 -22.67 8.11 23.92
CA PHE A 230 -23.90 8.44 24.67
C PHE A 230 -24.76 9.54 24.00
N LYS A 231 -24.22 10.25 23.02
CA LYS A 231 -24.88 11.26 22.17
C LYS A 231 -24.32 11.14 20.75
N SER A 232 -24.85 11.90 19.79
CA SER A 232 -24.14 12.11 18.52
C SER A 232 -22.86 12.88 18.80
N ASP A 233 -21.75 12.16 18.91
CA ASP A 233 -20.43 12.71 19.20
C ASP A 233 -19.82 13.19 17.88
N SER A 234 -20.23 14.39 17.46
CA SER A 234 -19.72 15.01 16.25
C SER A 234 -18.21 15.22 16.37
N GLY A 235 -17.43 14.47 15.59
CA GLY A 235 -16.00 14.72 15.46
C GLY A 235 -15.73 16.15 14.95
N TRP A 236 -14.49 16.61 15.12
CA TRP A 236 -14.16 18.01 14.91
C TRP A 236 -14.39 18.44 13.45
N SER A 237 -15.15 19.51 13.28
CA SER A 237 -15.40 20.12 11.97
C SER A 237 -14.17 20.87 11.48
N ASN A 238 -14.15 21.18 10.19
CA ASN A 238 -13.14 22.06 9.61
C ASN A 238 -13.09 23.43 10.32
N ASP A 239 -14.22 23.95 10.80
CA ASP A 239 -14.27 25.23 11.51
C ASP A 239 -13.80 25.13 12.98
N ASP A 240 -13.88 23.95 13.59
CA ASP A 240 -13.22 23.69 14.88
C ASP A 240 -11.70 23.67 14.71
N LEU A 241 -11.20 23.01 13.65
CA LEU A 241 -9.77 22.99 13.30
C LEU A 241 -9.24 24.42 13.06
N ARG A 242 -9.95 25.24 12.29
CA ARG A 242 -9.59 26.65 12.05
C ARG A 242 -9.49 27.46 13.34
N ARG A 243 -10.51 27.37 14.20
CA ARG A 243 -10.57 28.13 15.47
C ARG A 243 -9.50 27.68 16.46
N ALA A 244 -9.22 26.39 16.54
CA ALA A 244 -8.23 25.84 17.47
C ALA A 244 -6.78 26.14 17.06
N LEU A 245 -6.52 26.32 15.76
CA LEU A 245 -5.18 26.53 15.19
C LEU A 245 -4.90 27.95 14.69
N ASP A 246 -5.83 28.89 14.92
CA ASP A 246 -5.79 30.29 14.44
C ASP A 246 -5.46 30.39 12.93
N ILE A 247 -6.07 29.51 12.12
CA ILE A 247 -5.84 29.49 10.67
C ILE A 247 -6.70 30.58 10.03
N GLN A 248 -6.07 31.71 9.73
CA GLN A 248 -6.68 32.87 9.07
C GLN A 248 -6.86 32.68 7.55
N ALA A 249 -6.23 31.66 6.97
CA ALA A 249 -6.32 31.36 5.54
C ALA A 249 -7.68 30.75 5.17
N ALA A 250 -8.24 31.14 4.01
CA ALA A 250 -9.49 30.60 3.49
C ALA A 250 -9.40 29.09 3.17
N THR A 251 -8.23 28.63 2.72
CA THR A 251 -7.93 27.24 2.37
C THR A 251 -6.98 26.60 3.37
N PHE A 252 -7.17 25.31 3.66
CA PHE A 252 -6.21 24.52 4.43
C PHE A 252 -4.96 24.20 3.61
N PRO A 253 -3.82 23.87 4.26
CA PRO A 253 -2.61 23.40 3.60
C PRO A 253 -2.89 22.19 2.69
N ILE A 254 -2.28 22.18 1.50
CA ILE A 254 -2.50 21.12 0.50
C ILE A 254 -2.04 19.74 1.02
N SER A 255 -1.06 19.71 1.92
CA SER A 255 -0.54 18.49 2.59
C SER A 255 -1.62 17.72 3.35
N TRP A 256 -2.59 18.42 3.95
CA TRP A 256 -3.53 17.84 4.91
C TRP A 256 -4.46 16.78 4.30
N GLY A 257 -4.70 16.80 2.99
CA GLY A 257 -5.45 15.74 2.32
C GLY A 257 -4.73 14.39 2.33
N VAL A 258 -3.40 14.40 2.17
CA VAL A 258 -2.58 13.17 2.24
C VAL A 258 -2.45 12.72 3.69
N ASP A 259 -2.30 13.67 4.63
CA ASP A 259 -2.22 13.38 6.06
C ASP A 259 -3.46 12.65 6.60
N TYR A 260 -4.63 13.02 6.10
CA TYR A 260 -5.90 12.38 6.43
C TYR A 260 -5.91 10.90 6.01
N ILE A 261 -5.38 10.60 4.82
CA ILE A 261 -5.26 9.23 4.30
C ILE A 261 -4.19 8.45 5.09
N MET A 262 -3.06 9.06 5.43
CA MET A 262 -2.04 8.44 6.30
C MET A 262 -2.62 8.08 7.68
N ALA A 263 -3.44 8.96 8.27
CA ALA A 263 -4.15 8.68 9.52
C ALA A 263 -5.16 7.52 9.38
N PHE A 264 -5.87 7.43 8.25
CA PHE A 264 -6.70 6.26 7.95
C PHE A 264 -5.88 4.97 7.79
N ILE A 265 -4.71 5.02 7.14
CA ILE A 265 -3.80 3.88 7.02
C ILE A 265 -3.40 3.38 8.41
N HIS A 266 -2.93 4.27 9.30
CA HIS A 266 -2.57 3.93 10.68
C HIS A 266 -3.70 3.24 11.44
N VAL A 267 -4.90 3.82 11.43
CA VAL A 267 -6.06 3.24 12.13
C VAL A 267 -6.46 1.90 11.52
N SER A 268 -6.47 1.79 10.19
CA SER A 268 -6.81 0.54 9.49
C SER A 268 -5.81 -0.58 9.80
N SER A 269 -4.50 -0.27 9.90
CA SER A 269 -3.45 -1.23 10.30
C SER A 269 -3.63 -1.76 11.71
N VAL A 270 -4.12 -0.93 12.65
CA VAL A 270 -4.41 -1.38 14.03
C VAL A 270 -5.68 -2.24 14.06
N ILE A 271 -6.77 -1.81 13.41
CA ILE A 271 -8.03 -2.58 13.38
C ILE A 271 -7.83 -3.95 12.68
N SER A 272 -6.92 -4.04 11.72
CA SER A 272 -6.60 -5.29 11.01
C SER A 272 -5.95 -6.36 11.90
N GLY A 273 -5.29 -5.96 12.99
CA GLY A 273 -4.79 -6.86 14.04
C GLY A 273 -5.83 -7.20 15.11
N SER A 274 -7.12 -7.04 14.79
CA SER A 274 -8.23 -7.35 15.71
C SER A 274 -9.33 -8.15 15.01
N GLU A 275 -10.14 -8.85 15.80
CA GLU A 275 -11.20 -9.77 15.36
C GLU A 275 -12.21 -9.16 14.38
N LYS A 276 -12.26 -7.82 14.31
CA LYS A 276 -13.19 -7.03 13.50
C LYS A 276 -12.71 -6.94 12.04
N LYS A 277 -12.47 -8.08 11.41
CA LYS A 277 -12.11 -8.24 9.98
C LYS A 277 -13.01 -7.39 9.06
N ALA A 278 -14.32 -7.43 9.30
CA ALA A 278 -15.30 -6.65 8.54
C ALA A 278 -15.21 -5.12 8.78
N ALA A 279 -14.71 -4.67 9.94
CA ALA A 279 -14.43 -3.25 10.19
C ALA A 279 -13.16 -2.82 9.47
N SER A 280 -12.06 -3.55 9.62
CA SER A 280 -10.80 -3.30 8.90
C SER A 280 -11.04 -3.07 7.41
N ILE A 281 -11.81 -3.93 6.75
CA ILE A 281 -12.13 -3.79 5.31
C ILE A 281 -12.88 -2.49 4.99
N ARG A 282 -13.81 -2.02 5.85
CA ARG A 282 -14.51 -0.74 5.64
C ARG A 282 -13.57 0.46 5.80
N TRP A 283 -12.70 0.42 6.82
CA TRP A 283 -11.69 1.43 7.08
C TRP A 283 -10.68 1.55 5.92
N TRP A 284 -10.14 0.42 5.43
CA TRP A 284 -9.31 0.40 4.22
C TRP A 284 -10.05 0.88 2.97
N SER A 285 -11.33 0.53 2.81
CA SER A 285 -12.14 1.00 1.66
C SER A 285 -12.31 2.53 1.65
N VAL A 286 -12.40 3.18 2.80
CA VAL A 286 -12.42 4.65 2.89
C VAL A 286 -11.07 5.23 2.47
N ALA A 287 -9.96 4.66 2.95
CA ALA A 287 -8.61 5.09 2.55
C ALA A 287 -8.37 4.97 1.03
N PHE A 288 -8.77 3.85 0.41
CA PHE A 288 -8.65 3.64 -1.04
C PHE A 288 -9.45 4.66 -1.85
N ASN A 289 -10.70 4.94 -1.45
CA ASN A 289 -11.55 5.88 -2.18
C ASN A 289 -11.04 7.32 -2.03
N LEU A 290 -10.66 7.75 -0.82
CA LEU A 290 -10.09 9.08 -0.60
C LEU A 290 -8.78 9.30 -1.38
N ALA A 291 -7.94 8.27 -1.51
CA ALA A 291 -6.72 8.35 -2.31
C ALA A 291 -7.00 8.50 -3.81
N ARG A 292 -8.07 7.88 -4.33
CA ARG A 292 -8.54 8.08 -5.70
C ARG A 292 -9.16 9.47 -5.88
N ASP A 293 -9.98 9.93 -4.94
CA ASP A 293 -10.61 11.26 -4.98
C ASP A 293 -9.58 12.39 -4.97
N LEU A 294 -8.49 12.24 -4.19
CA LEU A 294 -7.34 13.15 -4.18
C LEU A 294 -6.32 12.87 -5.30
N LYS A 295 -6.60 11.91 -6.20
CA LYS A 295 -5.76 11.52 -7.34
C LYS A 295 -4.31 11.23 -6.98
N LEU A 296 -4.07 10.47 -5.90
CA LEU A 296 -2.69 10.09 -5.52
C LEU A 296 -2.02 9.18 -6.57
N ASN A 297 -2.81 8.59 -7.47
CA ASN A 297 -2.39 7.75 -8.59
C ASN A 297 -1.85 8.54 -9.80
N GLU A 298 -1.96 9.87 -9.82
CA GLU A 298 -1.50 10.74 -10.91
C GLU A 298 -0.35 11.65 -10.44
N GLU A 299 0.65 11.87 -11.30
CA GLU A 299 1.71 12.85 -11.04
C GLU A 299 1.17 14.29 -11.03
N VAL A 300 1.50 15.05 -9.99
CA VAL A 300 1.05 16.44 -9.82
C VAL A 300 1.77 17.35 -10.82
N LYS A 301 1.06 17.77 -11.86
CA LYS A 301 1.53 18.74 -12.86
C LYS A 301 1.80 20.09 -12.18
N SER A 302 3.01 20.63 -12.36
CA SER A 302 3.31 21.99 -11.92
C SER A 302 2.64 22.98 -12.89
N PRO A 303 2.00 24.07 -12.41
CA PRO A 303 1.53 25.12 -13.30
C PRO A 303 2.74 25.85 -13.90
N MET A 304 3.04 25.59 -15.16
CA MET A 304 4.00 26.41 -15.92
C MET A 304 3.40 27.80 -16.14
N MET A 305 4.17 28.85 -15.88
CA MET A 305 3.78 30.21 -16.26
C MET A 305 3.67 30.31 -17.79
N PRO A 306 2.63 30.95 -18.37
CA PRO A 306 2.40 30.94 -19.82
C PRO A 306 3.50 31.58 -20.69
N HIS A 307 4.46 32.29 -20.08
CA HIS A 307 5.44 33.13 -20.81
C HIS A 307 6.75 32.43 -21.20
N ASP A 308 7.11 31.29 -20.60
CA ASP A 308 8.41 30.63 -20.82
C ASP A 308 8.39 29.56 -21.94
N ALA A 309 7.42 29.63 -22.87
CA ALA A 309 7.25 28.67 -23.95
C ALA A 309 7.63 29.17 -25.37
N PRO A 310 8.86 29.65 -25.65
CA PRO A 310 9.38 29.81 -27.01
C PRO A 310 10.21 28.61 -27.51
N THR A 311 10.16 27.41 -26.88
CA THR A 311 10.64 26.13 -27.47
C THR A 311 10.23 24.90 -26.64
N GLY A 312 9.15 24.19 -27.03
CA GLY A 312 8.92 22.72 -26.90
C GLY A 312 9.17 21.92 -25.61
N LEU A 313 9.66 22.49 -24.51
CA LEU A 313 10.12 21.77 -23.30
C LEU A 313 9.00 21.59 -22.26
N SER A 314 7.84 21.12 -22.69
CA SER A 314 6.59 21.05 -21.92
C SER A 314 6.51 19.96 -20.84
N SER A 315 7.62 19.54 -20.23
CA SER A 315 7.58 18.64 -19.05
C SER A 315 8.85 18.76 -18.19
N LEU A 316 8.87 19.81 -17.36
CA LEU A 316 9.90 20.11 -16.36
C LEU A 316 9.21 20.44 -15.02
N ASN A 317 8.77 19.40 -14.31
CA ASN A 317 7.93 19.51 -13.11
C ASN A 317 8.70 19.47 -11.77
N CYS A 318 10.03 19.36 -11.78
CA CYS A 318 10.83 19.40 -10.56
C CYS A 318 11.01 20.86 -10.08
N LYS A 319 11.13 21.09 -8.76
CA LYS A 319 11.38 22.41 -8.16
C LYS A 319 12.63 23.11 -8.73
N CYS A 320 13.66 22.35 -9.11
CA CYS A 320 14.86 22.88 -9.77
C CYS A 320 14.60 23.57 -11.11
N SER A 321 13.44 23.31 -11.73
CA SER A 321 13.03 23.90 -13.01
C SER A 321 12.26 25.22 -12.85
N MET A 322 11.91 25.62 -11.63
CA MET A 322 11.17 26.86 -11.36
C MET A 322 12.15 28.01 -11.06
N SER A 323 11.89 29.19 -11.62
CA SER A 323 12.59 30.41 -11.24
C SER A 323 12.24 30.82 -9.80
N GLN A 324 13.15 31.53 -9.13
CA GLN A 324 13.06 31.85 -7.68
C GLN A 324 11.92 32.82 -7.28
N GLN A 325 10.97 33.12 -8.18
CA GLN A 325 9.95 34.16 -7.99
C GLN A 325 8.51 33.61 -7.90
N ALA A 326 8.32 32.29 -7.83
CA ALA A 326 7.00 31.67 -7.67
C ALA A 326 6.53 31.71 -6.20
N GLU A 327 6.05 32.86 -5.74
CA GLU A 327 5.36 32.98 -4.44
C GLU A 327 3.94 32.37 -4.53
N GLY A 328 3.72 31.25 -3.83
CA GLY A 328 2.44 30.56 -3.74
C GLY A 328 2.54 29.20 -3.04
N ASP A 329 1.42 28.69 -2.51
CA ASP A 329 1.32 27.34 -1.95
C ASP A 329 1.28 26.31 -3.09
N PHE A 330 2.45 25.94 -3.60
CA PHE A 330 2.63 24.92 -4.62
C PHE A 330 3.11 23.61 -3.99
N VAL A 331 2.55 22.48 -4.44
CA VAL A 331 3.01 21.14 -4.04
C VAL A 331 4.48 20.98 -4.38
N ASP A 332 5.33 20.92 -3.35
CA ASP A 332 6.76 20.70 -3.48
C ASP A 332 7.10 19.21 -3.72
N GLU A 333 8.38 18.91 -3.83
CA GLU A 333 8.82 17.56 -4.15
C GLU A 333 8.73 16.58 -2.97
N VAL A 334 8.79 17.06 -1.72
CA VAL A 334 8.57 16.23 -0.52
C VAL A 334 7.12 15.76 -0.52
N HIS A 335 6.17 16.68 -0.72
CA HIS A 335 4.75 16.36 -0.80
C HIS A 335 4.39 15.49 -2.01
N ARG A 336 5.05 15.64 -3.17
CA ARG A 336 4.88 14.69 -4.29
C ARG A 336 5.34 13.29 -3.92
N GLU A 337 6.46 13.15 -3.21
CA GLU A 337 6.98 11.84 -2.81
C GLU A 337 6.12 11.19 -1.72
N GLU A 338 5.63 11.94 -0.74
CA GLU A 338 4.65 11.46 0.26
C GLU A 338 3.36 10.95 -0.41
N ARG A 339 2.86 11.64 -1.45
CA ARG A 339 1.71 11.18 -2.25
C ARG A 339 1.98 9.84 -2.94
N ARG A 340 3.13 9.69 -3.60
CA ARG A 340 3.55 8.41 -4.24
C ARG A 340 3.63 7.29 -3.21
N ARG A 341 4.35 7.52 -2.10
CA ARG A 341 4.53 6.54 -1.02
C ARG A 341 3.19 6.12 -0.41
N THR A 342 2.27 7.06 -0.21
CA THR A 342 0.89 6.78 0.25
C THR A 342 0.13 5.90 -0.73
N TRP A 343 0.12 6.25 -2.02
CA TRP A 343 -0.57 5.45 -3.05
C TRP A 343 0.02 4.06 -3.21
N TRP A 344 1.35 3.95 -3.32
CA TRP A 344 2.02 2.66 -3.48
C TRP A 344 1.88 1.78 -2.23
N LEU A 345 1.80 2.35 -1.03
CA LEU A 345 1.46 1.56 0.17
C LEU A 345 0.01 1.06 0.12
N LEU A 346 -0.96 1.89 -0.28
CA LEU A 346 -2.34 1.44 -0.47
C LEU A 346 -2.47 0.37 -1.56
N PHE A 347 -1.66 0.45 -2.62
CA PHE A 347 -1.55 -0.60 -3.64
C PHE A 347 -1.10 -1.93 -3.02
N LEU A 348 -0.01 -1.96 -2.24
CA LEU A 348 0.45 -3.15 -1.52
C LEU A 348 -0.67 -3.74 -0.64
N MET A 349 -1.32 -2.87 0.15
CA MET A 349 -2.38 -3.26 1.08
C MET A 349 -3.59 -3.87 0.38
N ASP A 350 -4.04 -3.32 -0.75
CA ASP A 350 -5.18 -3.87 -1.49
C ASP A 350 -4.90 -5.30 -2.00
N ARG A 351 -3.68 -5.60 -2.48
CA ARG A 351 -3.31 -6.97 -2.91
C ARG A 351 -3.19 -7.93 -1.74
N HIS A 352 -2.56 -7.50 -0.66
CA HIS A 352 -2.46 -8.30 0.56
C HIS A 352 -3.85 -8.65 1.13
N LEU A 353 -4.75 -7.66 1.25
CA LEU A 353 -6.14 -7.87 1.71
C LEU A 353 -6.96 -8.68 0.70
N ALA A 354 -6.72 -8.53 -0.60
CA ALA A 354 -7.35 -9.34 -1.65
C ALA A 354 -6.96 -10.82 -1.56
N LEU A 355 -5.69 -11.12 -1.24
CA LEU A 355 -5.22 -12.47 -0.93
C LEU A 355 -5.83 -13.01 0.36
N CYS A 356 -5.72 -12.26 1.48
CA CYS A 356 -6.25 -12.67 2.80
C CYS A 356 -7.74 -13.03 2.81
N TYR A 357 -8.55 -12.33 2.01
CA TYR A 357 -10.01 -12.45 2.01
C TYR A 357 -10.60 -12.96 0.70
N ASN A 358 -9.77 -13.43 -0.25
CA ASN A 358 -10.17 -13.87 -1.60
C ASN A 358 -11.14 -12.88 -2.29
N ARG A 359 -10.89 -11.58 -2.17
CA ARG A 359 -11.78 -10.48 -2.62
C ARG A 359 -11.26 -9.79 -3.88
N SER A 360 -12.13 -9.04 -4.56
CA SER A 360 -11.75 -8.18 -5.69
C SER A 360 -10.74 -7.09 -5.31
N LEU A 361 -9.79 -6.81 -6.20
CA LEU A 361 -8.90 -5.66 -6.09
C LEU A 361 -9.74 -4.36 -6.17
N ALA A 362 -9.43 -3.41 -5.30
CA ALA A 362 -10.05 -2.09 -5.29
C ALA A 362 -9.27 -1.06 -6.11
N LEU A 363 -7.95 -1.22 -6.26
CA LEU A 363 -7.05 -0.34 -7.01
C LEU A 363 -6.48 -1.07 -8.22
N LEU A 364 -6.56 -0.50 -9.42
CA LEU A 364 -6.16 -1.15 -10.66
C LEU A 364 -4.74 -0.76 -11.09
N GLU A 365 -3.99 -1.70 -11.66
CA GLU A 365 -2.66 -1.42 -12.24
C GLU A 365 -2.71 -0.34 -13.33
N ALA A 366 -3.81 -0.30 -14.09
CA ALA A 366 -4.04 0.72 -15.12
C ALA A 366 -4.18 2.15 -14.56
N GLU A 367 -4.68 2.33 -13.32
CA GLU A 367 -4.77 3.65 -12.65
C GLU A 367 -3.38 4.24 -12.36
N CYS A 368 -2.33 3.39 -12.30
CA CYS A 368 -1.00 3.72 -11.81
C CYS A 368 0.05 3.94 -12.92
N ARG A 369 -0.31 3.73 -14.19
CA ARG A 369 0.63 3.55 -15.34
C ARG A 369 1.69 4.65 -15.50
N ASP A 370 1.37 5.88 -15.12
CA ASP A 370 2.22 7.05 -15.32
C ASP A 370 2.76 7.65 -14.01
N LEU A 371 2.38 7.07 -12.85
CA LEU A 371 2.93 7.43 -11.55
C LEU A 371 4.39 6.94 -11.43
N LEU A 372 5.28 7.76 -10.88
CA LEU A 372 6.65 7.32 -10.59
C LEU A 372 6.66 6.29 -9.45
N LEU A 373 7.60 5.34 -9.52
CA LEU A 373 7.95 4.52 -8.36
C LEU A 373 8.48 5.41 -7.21
N PRO A 374 8.32 5.00 -5.94
CA PRO A 374 8.96 5.71 -4.82
C PRO A 374 10.49 5.74 -4.96
N MET A 375 11.13 6.73 -4.34
CA MET A 375 12.57 6.66 -4.06
C MET A 375 12.83 5.56 -3.03
N ASP A 376 14.04 5.01 -3.04
CA ASP A 376 14.51 4.12 -1.97
C ASP A 376 14.54 4.83 -0.61
N ASP A 377 14.45 4.06 0.47
CA ASP A 377 14.31 4.60 1.83
C ASP A 377 15.58 5.30 2.34
N VAL A 378 16.76 4.98 1.79
CA VAL A 378 18.04 5.62 2.17
C VAL A 378 18.09 7.03 1.56
N THR A 379 17.87 7.16 0.25
CA THR A 379 17.77 8.46 -0.43
C THR A 379 16.65 9.30 0.17
N TRP A 380 15.49 8.71 0.46
CA TRP A 380 14.38 9.43 1.09
C TRP A 380 14.77 10.01 2.45
N GLN A 381 15.36 9.24 3.35
CA GLN A 381 15.67 9.71 4.71
C GLN A 381 17.02 10.46 4.85
N SER A 382 17.82 10.53 3.78
CA SER A 382 19.16 11.16 3.72
C SER A 382 19.28 12.65 4.10
N GLY A 383 18.17 13.39 4.21
CA GLY A 383 18.15 14.85 4.33
C GLY A 383 18.38 15.62 3.02
N ALA A 384 18.88 15.00 1.95
CA ALA A 384 19.06 15.65 0.65
C ALA A 384 17.74 16.16 0.05
N GLN A 385 17.75 17.24 -0.74
CA GLN A 385 16.50 17.70 -1.40
C GLN A 385 16.03 16.67 -2.44
N PRO A 386 14.79 16.16 -2.37
CA PRO A 386 14.30 15.16 -3.31
C PRO A 386 14.07 15.74 -4.70
N HIS A 387 14.13 14.88 -5.72
CA HIS A 387 13.95 15.27 -7.12
C HIS A 387 13.02 14.34 -7.90
N SER A 388 12.08 14.94 -8.64
CA SER A 388 11.28 14.27 -9.66
C SER A 388 12.10 14.10 -10.95
N HIS A 389 12.44 12.87 -11.30
CA HIS A 389 13.08 12.56 -12.58
C HIS A 389 12.74 11.12 -13.00
N GLY A 390 11.86 11.00 -13.98
CA GLY A 390 11.46 9.74 -14.61
C GLY A 390 12.13 9.49 -15.95
N ILE A 391 12.18 8.21 -16.35
CA ILE A 391 12.72 7.79 -17.65
C ILE A 391 11.89 8.27 -18.86
N LYS A 392 10.61 8.57 -18.67
CA LYS A 392 9.69 8.96 -19.76
C LYS A 392 9.91 10.41 -20.20
N PRO A 393 9.86 10.72 -21.52
CA PRO A 393 10.06 12.07 -22.04
C PRO A 393 8.87 13.02 -21.77
N ASP A 394 7.70 12.48 -21.45
CA ASP A 394 6.47 13.19 -21.07
C ASP A 394 6.22 13.19 -19.55
N GLY A 395 6.98 12.41 -18.77
CA GLY A 395 6.92 12.36 -17.30
C GLY A 395 7.68 13.48 -16.58
N PRO A 396 7.62 13.56 -15.24
CA PRO A 396 8.32 14.58 -14.45
C PRO A 396 9.84 14.50 -14.63
N ARG A 397 10.48 15.62 -14.97
CA ARG A 397 11.94 15.71 -15.15
C ARG A 397 12.56 16.90 -14.41
N CYS A 398 13.67 16.63 -13.73
CA CYS A 398 14.60 17.60 -13.17
C CYS A 398 15.65 18.03 -14.20
N MET A 399 15.95 19.33 -14.29
CA MET A 399 16.99 19.87 -15.20
C MET A 399 18.42 19.50 -14.78
N LEU A 400 18.64 19.16 -13.51
CA LEU A 400 19.95 18.80 -12.97
C LEU A 400 20.35 17.35 -13.28
N LEU A 401 19.43 16.55 -13.85
CA LEU A 401 19.62 15.12 -14.07
C LEU A 401 19.53 14.78 -15.58
N PRO A 402 20.33 13.82 -16.07
CA PRO A 402 20.46 13.55 -17.49
C PRO A 402 19.23 12.86 -18.08
N SER A 403 18.64 13.45 -19.12
CA SER A 403 17.50 12.92 -19.88
C SER A 403 17.65 11.44 -20.24
N GLY A 404 16.58 10.66 -20.02
CA GLY A 404 16.54 9.23 -20.33
C GLY A 404 17.12 8.32 -19.23
N LYS A 405 17.60 8.88 -18.12
CA LYS A 405 17.80 8.16 -16.86
C LYS A 405 16.67 8.52 -15.88
N GLY A 406 16.67 7.93 -14.68
CA GLY A 406 15.70 8.23 -13.63
C GLY A 406 14.86 7.04 -13.20
N ARG A 407 13.79 7.33 -12.44
CA ARG A 407 12.86 6.33 -11.91
C ARG A 407 11.94 5.78 -13.00
N MET A 408 11.56 4.51 -12.85
CA MET A 408 10.50 3.91 -13.68
C MET A 408 9.12 4.46 -13.30
N HIS A 409 8.15 4.23 -14.19
CA HIS A 409 6.74 4.56 -13.97
C HIS A 409 5.89 3.29 -14.02
N GLY A 410 4.76 3.31 -13.31
CA GLY A 410 3.81 2.21 -13.29
C GLY A 410 4.27 1.01 -12.45
N PRO A 411 3.45 -0.05 -12.39
CA PRO A 411 3.72 -1.21 -11.55
C PRO A 411 5.03 -1.91 -11.96
N PRO A 412 5.99 -2.12 -11.04
CA PRO A 412 7.25 -2.78 -11.36
C PRO A 412 7.05 -4.30 -11.44
N LYS A 413 7.90 -4.98 -12.21
CA LYS A 413 7.86 -6.45 -12.38
C LYS A 413 9.15 -7.15 -11.93
N THR A 414 10.21 -6.37 -11.64
CA THR A 414 11.56 -6.82 -11.26
C THR A 414 11.98 -6.23 -9.91
N CYS A 415 12.87 -6.92 -9.19
CA CYS A 415 13.49 -6.39 -7.98
C CYS A 415 14.45 -5.25 -8.34
N SER A 416 14.41 -4.14 -7.61
CA SER A 416 15.34 -3.00 -7.81
C SER A 416 16.28 -2.73 -6.62
N GLY A 417 16.08 -3.41 -5.49
CA GLY A 417 16.74 -3.09 -4.22
C GLY A 417 16.04 -3.77 -3.03
N VAL A 418 16.46 -3.42 -1.81
CA VAL A 418 16.06 -4.12 -0.56
C VAL A 418 14.93 -3.44 0.22
N GLY A 419 14.45 -2.26 -0.17
CA GLY A 419 13.31 -1.60 0.46
C GLY A 419 11.96 -2.21 0.07
N LEU A 420 10.91 -1.93 0.87
CA LEU A 420 9.57 -2.50 0.66
C LEU A 420 9.04 -2.21 -0.76
N PHE A 421 9.23 -0.98 -1.26
CA PHE A 421 8.81 -0.60 -2.61
C PHE A 421 9.71 -1.15 -3.73
N GLU A 422 10.85 -1.77 -3.39
CA GLU A 422 11.88 -2.22 -4.32
C GLU A 422 11.83 -3.75 -4.55
N PHE A 423 11.57 -4.54 -3.50
CA PHE A 423 11.42 -6.01 -3.60
C PHE A 423 9.96 -6.49 -3.46
N PHE A 424 9.16 -5.90 -2.55
CA PHE A 424 7.83 -6.42 -2.22
C PHE A 424 6.74 -5.89 -3.15
N LEU A 425 6.88 -4.64 -3.61
CA LEU A 425 5.98 -4.07 -4.61
C LEU A 425 5.86 -4.91 -5.90
N PRO A 426 6.94 -5.28 -6.61
CA PRO A 426 6.83 -6.13 -7.80
C PRO A 426 6.21 -7.52 -7.50
N LEU A 427 6.49 -8.11 -6.34
CA LEU A 427 5.80 -9.34 -5.90
C LEU A 427 4.29 -9.14 -5.74
N MET A 428 3.85 -7.99 -5.23
CA MET A 428 2.43 -7.66 -5.13
C MET A 428 1.80 -7.31 -6.49
N VAL A 429 2.56 -6.84 -7.49
CA VAL A 429 2.07 -6.76 -8.88
C VAL A 429 1.77 -8.16 -9.43
N HIS A 430 2.69 -9.11 -9.25
CA HIS A 430 2.47 -10.51 -9.63
C HIS A 430 1.29 -11.15 -8.89
N CYS A 431 1.16 -10.89 -7.59
CA CYS A 431 0.01 -11.29 -6.78
C CYS A 431 -1.32 -10.72 -7.33
N GLY A 432 -1.34 -9.44 -7.73
CA GLY A 432 -2.50 -8.80 -8.34
C GLY A 432 -2.90 -9.45 -9.67
N THR A 433 -1.94 -9.68 -10.56
CA THR A 433 -2.14 -10.39 -11.83
C THR A 433 -2.74 -11.79 -11.60
N LEU A 434 -2.22 -12.52 -10.61
CA LEU A 434 -2.65 -13.86 -10.25
C LEU A 434 -4.05 -13.90 -9.60
N LEU A 435 -4.38 -12.92 -8.76
CA LEU A 435 -5.71 -12.76 -8.17
C LEU A 435 -6.80 -12.57 -9.24
N ASP A 436 -6.51 -11.80 -10.28
CA ASP A 436 -7.42 -11.56 -11.40
C ASP A 436 -7.56 -12.80 -12.31
N LEU A 437 -6.47 -13.56 -12.52
CA LEU A 437 -6.51 -14.88 -13.18
C LEU A 437 -7.39 -15.88 -12.40
N ASN A 438 -7.20 -16.00 -11.08
CA ASN A 438 -7.98 -16.91 -10.24
C ASN A 438 -9.48 -16.59 -10.32
N ARG A 439 -9.87 -15.31 -10.21
CA ARG A 439 -11.28 -14.90 -10.38
C ARG A 439 -11.80 -15.14 -11.79
N SER A 440 -10.97 -15.00 -12.83
CA SER A 440 -11.35 -15.31 -14.22
C SER A 440 -11.62 -16.80 -14.43
N ARG A 441 -10.82 -17.67 -13.81
CA ARG A 441 -11.03 -19.13 -13.79
C ARG A 441 -12.30 -19.54 -13.03
N LEU A 442 -12.68 -18.82 -11.98
CA LEU A 442 -13.92 -19.05 -11.23
C LEU A 442 -15.18 -18.44 -11.89
N HIS A 443 -15.03 -17.55 -12.89
CA HIS A 443 -16.16 -16.87 -13.51
C HIS A 443 -16.92 -17.79 -14.49
N PRO A 444 -18.26 -17.97 -14.36
CA PRO A 444 -19.01 -19.01 -15.08
C PRO A 444 -18.91 -18.98 -16.63
N VAL A 445 -18.66 -17.81 -17.22
CA VAL A 445 -18.55 -17.63 -18.68
C VAL A 445 -17.10 -17.79 -19.17
N LEU A 446 -16.12 -17.60 -18.29
CA LEU A 446 -14.70 -17.49 -18.63
C LEU A 446 -13.89 -18.73 -18.24
N SER A 447 -14.37 -19.51 -17.27
CA SER A 447 -13.72 -20.70 -16.70
C SER A 447 -13.16 -21.68 -17.74
N GLY A 448 -13.85 -21.88 -18.86
CA GLY A 448 -13.45 -22.81 -19.94
C GLY A 448 -12.50 -22.26 -21.01
N ALA A 449 -12.01 -21.02 -20.91
CA ALA A 449 -11.16 -20.43 -21.96
C ALA A 449 -9.74 -21.00 -21.95
N THR A 450 -9.21 -21.37 -23.12
CA THR A 450 -7.86 -21.95 -23.28
C THR A 450 -6.72 -20.96 -23.02
N ILE A 451 -7.01 -19.67 -22.88
CA ILE A 451 -6.02 -18.61 -22.65
C ILE A 451 -5.37 -18.69 -21.26
N TRP A 452 -6.01 -19.33 -20.27
CA TRP A 452 -5.50 -19.40 -18.89
C TRP A 452 -4.13 -20.08 -18.81
N SER A 453 -3.89 -21.17 -19.55
CA SER A 453 -2.59 -21.84 -19.57
C SER A 453 -1.46 -20.99 -20.16
N SER A 454 -1.77 -20.04 -21.05
CA SER A 454 -0.80 -19.04 -21.51
C SER A 454 -0.46 -18.06 -20.38
N GLN A 455 -1.48 -17.53 -19.70
CA GLN A 455 -1.31 -16.58 -18.62
C GLN A 455 -0.56 -17.19 -17.42
N GLU A 456 -0.82 -18.45 -17.09
CA GLU A 456 -0.07 -19.21 -16.07
C GLU A 456 1.43 -19.30 -16.44
N GLN A 457 1.75 -19.64 -17.69
CA GLN A 457 3.14 -19.69 -18.17
C GLN A 457 3.81 -18.31 -18.20
N ASP A 458 3.06 -17.25 -18.53
CA ASP A 458 3.56 -15.88 -18.51
C ASP A 458 3.87 -15.41 -17.08
N ILE A 459 2.98 -15.67 -16.11
CA ILE A 459 3.21 -15.36 -14.69
C ILE A 459 4.43 -16.13 -14.15
N LEU A 460 4.57 -17.42 -14.45
CA LEU A 460 5.72 -18.21 -14.01
C LEU A 460 7.04 -17.65 -14.57
N ARG A 461 7.07 -17.27 -15.85
CA ARG A 461 8.24 -16.63 -16.49
C ARG A 461 8.57 -15.27 -15.88
N GLU A 462 7.55 -14.48 -15.52
CA GLU A 462 7.74 -13.21 -14.82
C GLU A 462 8.30 -13.40 -13.41
N LEU A 463 7.89 -14.45 -12.69
CA LEU A 463 8.44 -14.82 -11.38
C LEU A 463 9.88 -15.32 -11.47
N ASP A 464 10.23 -16.09 -12.51
CA ASP A 464 11.62 -16.50 -12.79
C ASP A 464 12.52 -15.29 -13.08
N HIS A 465 12.00 -14.32 -13.85
CA HIS A 465 12.72 -13.08 -14.12
C HIS A 465 12.89 -12.23 -12.85
N PHE A 466 11.85 -12.13 -12.02
CA PHE A 466 11.95 -11.48 -10.71
C PHE A 466 13.03 -12.13 -9.84
N GLN A 467 13.03 -13.46 -9.69
CA GLN A 467 14.05 -14.18 -8.92
C GLN A 467 15.46 -13.88 -9.45
N THR A 468 15.66 -13.90 -10.77
CA THR A 468 16.96 -13.56 -11.37
C THR A 468 17.43 -12.15 -10.99
N THR A 469 16.51 -11.17 -10.93
CA THR A 469 16.84 -9.81 -10.49
C THR A 469 17.07 -9.69 -8.98
N LEU A 470 16.35 -10.48 -8.16
CA LEU A 470 16.58 -10.57 -6.73
C LEU A 470 17.98 -11.12 -6.44
N ASP A 471 18.34 -12.25 -7.06
CA ASP A 471 19.63 -12.93 -6.85
C ASP A 471 20.82 -12.01 -7.21
N HIS A 472 20.68 -11.17 -8.24
CA HIS A 472 21.68 -10.14 -8.57
C HIS A 472 21.80 -9.05 -7.48
N ILE A 473 20.67 -8.61 -6.91
CA ILE A 473 20.64 -7.57 -5.86
C ILE A 473 21.19 -8.12 -4.53
N THR A 474 20.88 -9.37 -4.16
CA THR A 474 21.23 -9.94 -2.85
C THR A 474 22.49 -10.80 -2.86
N GLY A 475 22.97 -11.25 -4.03
CA GLY A 475 24.18 -12.08 -4.16
C GLY A 475 25.51 -11.31 -4.11
N GLY A 476 25.50 -10.01 -4.39
CA GLY A 476 26.71 -9.15 -4.40
C GLY A 476 27.59 -9.26 -3.15
N PRO A 477 27.06 -9.13 -1.92
CA PRO A 477 27.85 -9.16 -0.68
C PRO A 477 28.55 -10.50 -0.37
N LEU A 478 28.15 -11.59 -1.04
CA LEU A 478 28.69 -12.94 -0.84
C LEU A 478 29.69 -13.33 -1.95
N ALA A 479 29.54 -12.81 -3.16
CA ALA A 479 30.39 -13.14 -4.30
C ALA A 479 31.83 -12.60 -4.14
N GLU A 480 31.98 -11.34 -3.71
CA GLU A 480 33.31 -10.69 -3.59
C GLU A 480 34.18 -11.35 -2.51
N LYS A 481 33.57 -11.88 -1.44
CA LYS A 481 34.28 -12.62 -0.38
C LYS A 481 34.81 -13.99 -0.82
N ALA A 482 34.33 -14.53 -1.95
CA ALA A 482 34.81 -15.80 -2.50
C ALA A 482 36.00 -15.65 -3.46
N THR A 483 36.22 -14.44 -4.02
CA THR A 483 37.29 -14.20 -5.01
C THR A 483 38.60 -13.69 -4.41
N ASP A 484 38.57 -13.08 -3.22
CA ASP A 484 39.74 -12.41 -2.61
C ASP A 484 40.57 -13.29 -1.65
N GLN A 485 40.38 -14.62 -1.67
CA GLN A 485 41.14 -15.53 -0.79
C GLN A 485 42.55 -15.89 -1.28
N ASP A 486 43.01 -15.33 -2.41
CA ASP A 486 44.27 -15.74 -3.04
C ASP A 486 45.14 -14.56 -3.57
N SER A 487 45.34 -13.50 -2.77
CA SER A 487 46.57 -12.68 -2.89
C SER A 487 47.01 -11.91 -1.63
N ASN A 488 48.00 -12.48 -0.95
CA ASN A 488 49.17 -11.82 -0.34
C ASN A 488 48.96 -10.69 0.71
N TRP A 489 49.21 -11.04 1.99
CA TRP A 489 49.31 -10.12 3.12
C TRP A 489 50.45 -9.09 2.99
N HIS A 490 50.21 -7.87 3.49
CA HIS A 490 51.11 -6.97 4.26
C HIS A 490 51.08 -5.48 3.84
N SER A 491 50.12 -4.69 4.38
CA SER A 491 50.34 -3.37 5.05
C SER A 491 49.11 -2.44 5.02
N ALA A 492 48.23 -2.52 6.04
CA ALA A 492 47.33 -1.41 6.45
C ALA A 492 46.55 -1.71 7.75
N ARG A 493 47.11 -2.43 8.74
CA ARG A 493 46.38 -2.78 9.97
C ARG A 493 46.35 -1.62 10.97
N ARG A 494 45.55 -0.59 10.68
CA ARG A 494 45.12 0.51 11.57
C ARG A 494 44.00 1.30 10.84
N HIS A 495 42.87 1.51 11.52
CA HIS A 495 41.64 2.18 11.05
C HIS A 495 40.62 1.34 10.23
N SER A 496 40.14 0.21 10.77
CA SER A 496 38.84 -0.36 10.41
C SER A 496 38.07 -0.77 11.68
N SER A 497 36.88 -0.22 11.87
CA SER A 497 35.97 -0.50 13.01
C SER A 497 34.57 0.07 12.82
N MET A 498 34.34 0.95 11.83
CA MET A 498 33.02 1.46 11.46
C MET A 498 32.51 0.88 10.13
N THR A 499 33.41 0.59 9.18
CA THR A 499 33.10 -0.04 7.89
C THR A 499 32.55 -1.46 8.08
N ASP A 500 33.24 -2.28 8.86
CA ASP A 500 32.98 -3.71 9.01
C ASP A 500 31.59 -3.99 9.63
N ALA A 501 31.01 -3.02 10.34
CA ALA A 501 29.68 -3.10 10.93
C ALA A 501 28.56 -2.74 9.94
N ASP A 502 28.77 -1.73 9.09
CA ASP A 502 27.83 -1.28 8.06
C ASP A 502 27.71 -2.33 6.93
N ASP A 503 28.83 -2.94 6.54
CA ASP A 503 28.88 -4.08 5.62
C ASP A 503 28.15 -5.31 6.19
N SER A 504 28.21 -5.51 7.52
CA SER A 504 27.54 -6.62 8.20
C SER A 504 26.02 -6.42 8.29
N GLU A 505 25.54 -5.21 8.58
CA GLU A 505 24.12 -4.89 8.58
C GLU A 505 23.54 -4.99 7.17
N THR A 506 24.26 -4.45 6.17
CA THR A 506 23.86 -4.51 4.75
C THR A 506 23.74 -5.95 4.26
N ALA A 507 24.72 -6.81 4.56
CA ALA A 507 24.66 -8.23 4.20
C ALA A 507 23.51 -8.97 4.91
N HIS A 508 23.24 -8.65 6.18
CA HIS A 508 22.14 -9.22 6.94
C HIS A 508 20.76 -8.84 6.37
N ILE A 509 20.56 -7.57 6.01
CA ILE A 509 19.34 -7.10 5.32
C ILE A 509 19.18 -7.81 3.97
N ALA A 510 20.26 -7.93 3.19
CA ALA A 510 20.23 -8.61 1.88
C ALA A 510 19.83 -10.10 2.00
N MET A 511 20.39 -10.83 2.97
CA MET A 511 20.01 -12.23 3.24
C MET A 511 18.56 -12.35 3.71
N THR A 512 18.12 -11.46 4.60
CA THR A 512 16.74 -11.43 5.11
C THR A 512 15.75 -11.20 3.97
N VAL A 513 15.98 -10.17 3.14
CA VAL A 513 15.16 -9.89 1.95
C VAL A 513 15.20 -11.04 0.95
N ALA A 514 16.35 -11.66 0.70
CA ALA A 514 16.44 -12.84 -0.16
C ALA A 514 15.55 -13.99 0.34
N GLY A 515 15.56 -14.27 1.64
CA GLY A 515 14.72 -15.30 2.27
C GLY A 515 13.22 -15.01 2.11
N TYR A 516 12.77 -13.83 2.55
CA TYR A 516 11.37 -13.41 2.44
C TYR A 516 10.87 -13.35 0.99
N ALA A 517 11.63 -12.73 0.09
CA ALA A 517 11.23 -12.59 -1.31
C ALA A 517 11.20 -13.94 -2.03
N THR A 518 12.21 -14.81 -1.86
CA THR A 518 12.23 -16.15 -2.46
C THR A 518 11.13 -17.05 -1.89
N HIS A 519 10.79 -16.93 -0.60
CA HIS A 519 9.60 -17.59 -0.04
C HIS A 519 8.34 -17.15 -0.79
N ILE A 520 8.09 -15.84 -0.94
CA ILE A 520 6.91 -15.31 -1.61
C ILE A 520 6.87 -15.71 -3.09
N VAL A 521 8.00 -15.73 -3.80
CA VAL A 521 8.07 -16.28 -5.18
C VAL A 521 7.56 -17.72 -5.22
N ASN A 522 7.99 -18.58 -4.30
CA ASN A 522 7.51 -19.96 -4.24
C ASN A 522 6.03 -20.04 -3.84
N VAL A 523 5.54 -19.19 -2.93
CA VAL A 523 4.10 -19.09 -2.61
C VAL A 523 3.28 -18.71 -3.85
N LEU A 524 3.72 -17.72 -4.63
CA LEU A 524 3.03 -17.33 -5.86
C LEU A 524 3.06 -18.46 -6.91
N ARG A 525 4.16 -19.20 -7.04
CA ARG A 525 4.24 -20.40 -7.91
C ARG A 525 3.28 -21.50 -7.45
N ILE A 526 3.15 -21.75 -6.15
CA ILE A 526 2.13 -22.67 -5.59
C ILE A 526 0.73 -22.19 -5.99
N LEU A 527 0.43 -20.91 -5.79
CA LEU A 527 -0.88 -20.33 -6.08
C LEU A 527 -1.25 -20.26 -7.58
N VAL A 528 -0.28 -20.31 -8.50
CA VAL A 528 -0.54 -20.49 -9.94
C VAL A 528 -1.10 -21.89 -10.23
N GLY A 529 -0.46 -22.94 -9.68
CA GLY A 529 -0.76 -24.33 -10.01
C GLY A 529 -1.82 -25.02 -9.15
N SER A 530 -2.08 -24.52 -7.94
CA SER A 530 -2.89 -25.20 -6.91
C SER A 530 -4.28 -24.60 -6.68
N LYS A 531 -5.09 -25.31 -5.89
CA LYS A 531 -6.40 -24.84 -5.41
C LYS A 531 -6.21 -23.94 -4.19
N TRP A 532 -6.81 -22.75 -4.24
CA TRP A 532 -6.69 -21.74 -3.18
C TRP A 532 -7.56 -22.03 -1.95
N ASP A 533 -8.68 -22.73 -2.16
CA ASP A 533 -9.62 -23.09 -1.10
C ASP A 533 -9.16 -24.40 -0.42
N PRO A 534 -8.85 -24.38 0.89
CA PRO A 534 -8.44 -25.58 1.62
C PRO A 534 -9.47 -26.70 1.60
N ILE A 535 -10.78 -26.42 1.51
CA ILE A 535 -11.83 -27.44 1.50
C ILE A 535 -11.75 -28.22 0.18
N TYR A 536 -11.82 -27.54 -0.96
CA TYR A 536 -11.69 -28.17 -2.29
C TYR A 536 -10.32 -28.83 -2.53
N LEU A 537 -9.28 -28.34 -1.85
CA LEU A 537 -7.95 -28.94 -1.85
C LEU A 537 -7.90 -30.25 -1.05
N PHE A 538 -8.53 -30.31 0.12
CA PHE A 538 -8.52 -31.50 0.98
C PHE A 538 -9.53 -32.57 0.55
N GLU A 539 -10.66 -32.20 -0.03
CA GLU A 539 -11.65 -33.14 -0.58
C GLU A 539 -11.09 -33.94 -1.78
N ASP A 540 -10.32 -33.27 -2.66
CA ASP A 540 -9.68 -33.84 -3.86
C ASP A 540 -10.62 -34.62 -4.79
N ALA A 541 -11.86 -34.14 -4.95
CA ALA A 541 -12.92 -34.82 -5.72
C ALA A 541 -12.62 -35.02 -7.22
N ASP A 542 -11.62 -34.32 -7.76
CA ASP A 542 -11.12 -34.39 -9.14
C ASP A 542 -9.80 -35.16 -9.27
N PHE A 543 -9.30 -35.75 -8.18
CA PHE A 543 -8.01 -36.44 -8.08
C PHE A 543 -6.80 -35.58 -8.47
N TRP A 544 -6.87 -34.26 -8.28
CA TRP A 544 -5.79 -33.33 -8.58
C TRP A 544 -4.48 -33.67 -7.85
N THR A 545 -4.52 -34.26 -6.65
CA THR A 545 -3.31 -34.73 -5.93
C THR A 545 -2.52 -35.80 -6.69
N SER A 546 -3.12 -36.49 -7.66
CA SER A 546 -2.44 -37.45 -8.54
C SER A 546 -1.87 -36.83 -9.81
N SER A 547 -1.99 -35.51 -10.00
CA SER A 547 -1.56 -34.79 -11.21
C SER A 547 -0.09 -34.36 -11.17
N LEU A 548 0.47 -34.04 -12.34
CA LEU A 548 1.80 -33.42 -12.44
C LEU A 548 1.82 -32.02 -11.78
N GLY A 549 0.73 -31.25 -11.89
CA GLY A 549 0.61 -29.93 -11.27
C GLY A 549 0.68 -29.98 -9.73
N PHE A 550 0.18 -31.05 -9.10
CA PHE A 550 0.38 -31.28 -7.67
C PHE A 550 1.86 -31.52 -7.35
N LYS A 551 2.57 -32.35 -8.14
CA LYS A 551 4.00 -32.62 -7.93
C LYS A 551 4.83 -31.33 -8.03
N ASP A 552 4.57 -30.50 -9.03
CA ASP A 552 5.29 -29.23 -9.22
C ASP A 552 4.97 -28.24 -8.10
N SER A 553 3.70 -28.11 -7.71
CA SER A 553 3.29 -27.28 -6.56
C SER A 553 3.89 -27.76 -5.24
N MET A 554 4.02 -29.08 -5.04
CA MET A 554 4.66 -29.66 -3.85
C MET A 554 6.17 -29.41 -3.84
N SER A 555 6.83 -29.40 -5.01
CA SER A 555 8.25 -28.97 -5.12
C SER A 555 8.44 -27.53 -4.66
N HIS A 556 7.56 -26.61 -5.08
CA HIS A 556 7.58 -25.23 -4.59
C HIS A 556 7.21 -25.10 -3.11
N THR A 557 6.33 -25.97 -2.59
CA THR A 557 6.00 -26.05 -1.16
C THR A 557 7.21 -26.41 -0.32
N MET A 558 7.98 -27.43 -0.72
CA MET A 558 9.23 -27.79 -0.05
C MET A 558 10.25 -26.64 -0.13
N ALA A 559 10.43 -26.02 -1.29
CA ALA A 559 11.32 -24.87 -1.45
C ALA A 559 10.90 -23.67 -0.56
N ALA A 560 9.60 -23.38 -0.47
CA ALA A 560 9.07 -22.34 0.41
C ALA A 560 9.36 -22.63 1.89
N SER A 561 9.30 -23.90 2.32
CA SER A 561 9.62 -24.31 3.70
C SER A 561 11.11 -24.22 4.04
N GLU A 562 12.01 -24.50 3.09
CA GLU A 562 13.45 -24.26 3.28
C GLU A 562 13.75 -22.75 3.37
N CYS A 563 13.03 -21.90 2.61
CA CYS A 563 13.11 -20.45 2.79
C CYS A 563 12.62 -20.02 4.19
N VAL A 564 11.57 -20.63 4.74
CA VAL A 564 11.11 -20.36 6.13
C VAL A 564 12.22 -20.66 7.14
N LYS A 565 12.94 -21.77 6.98
CA LYS A 565 14.07 -22.10 7.84
C LYS A 565 15.18 -21.03 7.75
N GLY A 566 15.57 -20.62 6.55
CA GLY A 566 16.56 -19.55 6.36
C GLY A 566 16.10 -18.18 6.89
N ILE A 567 14.80 -17.88 6.82
CA ILE A 567 14.21 -16.69 7.46
C ILE A 567 14.38 -16.78 8.97
N LEU A 568 14.03 -17.90 9.61
CA LEU A 568 14.19 -18.08 11.07
C LEU A 568 15.65 -18.03 11.56
N GLU A 569 16.62 -18.33 10.69
CA GLU A 569 18.06 -18.19 11.00
C GLU A 569 18.51 -16.71 10.98
N CYS A 570 17.83 -15.82 10.26
CA CYS A 570 18.15 -14.39 10.17
C CYS A 570 17.24 -13.50 11.03
N ASP A 571 15.94 -13.75 11.01
CA ASP A 571 14.87 -12.99 11.67
C ASP A 571 13.98 -13.96 12.47
N PRO A 572 14.48 -14.50 13.61
CA PRO A 572 13.81 -15.55 14.38
C PRO A 572 12.45 -15.12 14.93
N ASP A 573 12.27 -13.83 15.18
CA ASP A 573 11.02 -13.23 15.67
C ASP A 573 10.05 -12.85 14.52
N ILE A 574 10.46 -12.95 13.25
CA ILE A 574 9.69 -12.49 12.07
C ILE A 574 9.32 -11.00 12.20
N SER A 575 10.28 -10.22 12.68
CA SER A 575 10.16 -8.79 12.96
C SER A 575 10.29 -7.90 11.72
N PHE A 576 10.91 -8.41 10.64
CA PHE A 576 11.17 -7.64 9.42
C PHE A 576 9.92 -7.40 8.55
N MET A 577 8.95 -8.32 8.55
CA MET A 577 7.72 -8.13 7.78
C MET A 577 6.48 -8.83 8.37
N PRO A 578 6.22 -8.73 9.69
CA PRO A 578 5.20 -9.53 10.39
C PRO A 578 3.81 -9.38 9.79
N TYR A 579 3.41 -8.15 9.45
CA TYR A 579 2.09 -7.85 8.91
C TYR A 579 1.79 -8.58 7.60
N PHE A 580 2.75 -8.63 6.67
CA PHE A 580 2.52 -9.23 5.36
C PHE A 580 2.84 -10.73 5.30
N PHE A 581 3.73 -11.23 6.15
CA PHE A 581 4.27 -12.58 6.03
C PHE A 581 3.27 -13.68 6.40
N GLY A 582 2.44 -13.47 7.43
CA GLY A 582 1.57 -14.53 7.97
C GLY A 582 0.63 -15.18 6.96
N ILE A 583 0.09 -14.42 5.99
CA ILE A 583 -0.76 -14.97 4.91
C ILE A 583 0.06 -15.73 3.85
N GLN A 584 1.31 -15.33 3.63
CA GLN A 584 2.23 -16.01 2.70
C GLN A 584 2.63 -17.36 3.28
N LEU A 585 2.95 -17.40 4.58
CA LEU A 585 3.24 -18.63 5.33
C LEU A 585 2.05 -19.62 5.32
N LEU A 586 0.82 -19.11 5.46
CA LEU A 586 -0.40 -19.92 5.32
C LEU A 586 -0.51 -20.50 3.90
N HIS A 587 -0.53 -19.68 2.84
CA HIS A 587 -0.66 -20.21 1.48
C HIS A 587 0.50 -21.12 1.06
N GLY A 588 1.72 -20.84 1.51
CA GLY A 588 2.91 -21.65 1.28
C GLY A 588 2.91 -22.99 2.01
N SER A 589 2.10 -23.15 3.06
CA SER A 589 2.04 -24.39 3.84
C SER A 589 0.90 -25.32 3.45
N LEU A 590 -0.25 -24.84 2.95
CA LEU A 590 -1.46 -25.66 2.71
C LEU A 590 -1.24 -27.06 2.10
N LEU A 591 -0.38 -27.19 1.09
CA LEU A 591 -0.05 -28.48 0.46
C LEU A 591 0.78 -29.40 1.36
N LEU A 592 1.71 -28.84 2.15
CA LEU A 592 2.47 -29.57 3.16
C LEU A 592 1.53 -30.15 4.21
N LEU A 593 0.51 -29.38 4.61
CA LEU A 593 -0.48 -29.79 5.60
C LEU A 593 -1.37 -30.91 5.07
N LEU A 594 -1.79 -30.81 3.80
CA LEU A 594 -2.52 -31.87 3.12
C LEU A 594 -1.72 -33.17 3.12
N VAL A 595 -0.44 -33.12 2.75
CA VAL A 595 0.44 -34.31 2.71
C VAL A 595 0.66 -34.88 4.10
N ALA A 596 1.00 -34.05 5.10
CA ALA A 596 1.16 -34.49 6.49
C ALA A 596 -0.14 -35.09 7.06
N TYR A 597 -1.30 -34.51 6.75
CA TYR A 597 -2.61 -35.04 7.16
C TYR A 597 -2.96 -36.37 6.47
N ARG A 598 -2.55 -36.57 5.22
CA ARG A 598 -2.82 -37.81 4.45
C ARG A 598 -1.86 -38.94 4.80
N LEU A 599 -0.58 -38.64 5.07
CA LEU A 599 0.45 -39.63 5.40
C LEU A 599 0.56 -39.94 6.90
N GLN A 600 0.23 -38.99 7.78
CA GLN A 600 0.31 -39.16 9.24
C GLN A 600 1.68 -39.72 9.67
N ALA A 601 1.71 -40.87 10.35
CA ALA A 601 2.92 -41.54 10.81
C ALA A 601 3.87 -42.01 9.68
N ASP A 602 3.38 -42.16 8.45
CA ASP A 602 4.18 -42.55 7.28
C ASP A 602 4.86 -41.33 6.61
N SER A 603 4.78 -40.15 7.22
CA SER A 603 5.40 -38.91 6.73
C SER A 603 6.93 -38.98 6.80
N GLY A 604 7.61 -38.80 5.66
CA GLY A 604 9.08 -38.80 5.60
C GLY A 604 9.71 -37.63 6.38
N ALA A 605 10.95 -37.82 6.87
CA ALA A 605 11.64 -36.85 7.73
C ALA A 605 11.75 -35.43 7.16
N ALA A 606 11.86 -35.27 5.83
CA ALA A 606 11.88 -33.96 5.17
C ALA A 606 10.54 -33.21 5.31
N ILE A 607 9.40 -33.91 5.24
CA ILE A 607 8.06 -33.33 5.45
C ILE A 607 7.89 -32.90 6.91
N LEU A 608 8.36 -33.72 7.85
CA LEU A 608 8.32 -33.40 9.28
C LEU A 608 9.18 -32.16 9.61
N ALA A 609 10.40 -32.07 9.07
CA ALA A 609 11.27 -30.90 9.26
C ALA A 609 10.68 -29.62 8.63
N ALA A 610 10.07 -29.74 7.45
CA ALA A 610 9.34 -28.63 6.82
C ALA A 610 8.15 -28.17 7.68
N CYS A 611 7.38 -29.11 8.25
CA CYS A 611 6.29 -28.79 9.17
C CYS A 611 6.81 -28.08 10.42
N GLU A 612 7.90 -28.57 11.01
CA GLU A 612 8.54 -27.97 12.20
C GLU A 612 8.99 -26.51 11.95
N ALA A 613 9.57 -26.23 10.78
CA ALA A 613 9.93 -24.87 10.38
C ALA A 613 8.71 -23.95 10.23
N VAL A 614 7.65 -24.43 9.55
CA VAL A 614 6.39 -23.68 9.39
C VAL A 614 5.70 -23.44 10.74
N ILE A 615 5.73 -24.40 11.66
CA ILE A 615 5.16 -24.27 13.01
C ILE A 615 5.89 -23.16 13.78
N ARG A 616 7.22 -23.22 13.87
CA ARG A 616 8.03 -22.19 14.54
C ARG A 616 7.77 -20.81 13.96
N ALA A 617 7.69 -20.69 12.64
CA ALA A 617 7.38 -19.42 12.00
C ALA A 617 5.94 -18.94 12.27
N THR A 618 4.97 -19.85 12.39
CA THR A 618 3.59 -19.49 12.75
C THR A 618 3.51 -19.02 14.20
N GLU A 619 4.25 -19.66 15.12
CA GLU A 619 4.37 -19.25 16.52
C GLU A 619 5.06 -17.88 16.64
N ALA A 620 6.17 -17.66 15.93
CA ALA A 620 6.86 -16.37 15.89
C ALA A 620 5.96 -15.25 15.31
N CYS A 621 5.24 -15.49 14.21
CA CYS A 621 4.25 -14.54 13.69
C CYS A 621 3.22 -14.16 14.75
N PHE A 622 2.66 -15.16 15.45
CA PHE A 622 1.61 -14.95 16.45
C PHE A 622 2.10 -14.15 17.68
N VAL A 623 3.33 -14.38 18.12
CA VAL A 623 3.96 -13.62 19.22
C VAL A 623 4.26 -12.18 18.80
N THR A 624 4.76 -11.98 17.58
CA THR A 624 5.24 -10.68 17.09
C THR A 624 4.13 -9.76 16.59
N LEU A 625 3.09 -10.32 15.97
CA LEU A 625 1.87 -9.58 15.59
C LEU A 625 0.67 -10.55 15.56
N PRO A 626 -0.07 -10.71 16.67
CA PRO A 626 -1.23 -11.58 16.70
C PRO A 626 -2.28 -11.12 15.68
N THR A 627 -2.68 -12.02 14.78
CA THR A 627 -3.75 -11.80 13.79
C THR A 627 -4.71 -12.99 13.76
N ASP A 628 -6.03 -12.74 13.74
CA ASP A 628 -7.01 -13.78 14.08
C ASP A 628 -7.24 -14.83 13.00
N TYR A 629 -6.70 -14.65 11.78
CA TYR A 629 -6.68 -15.75 10.80
C TYR A 629 -5.67 -16.84 11.19
N GLN A 630 -4.60 -16.47 11.90
CA GLN A 630 -3.62 -17.40 12.44
C GLN A 630 -4.16 -18.10 13.70
N VAL A 631 -4.87 -17.38 14.59
CA VAL A 631 -5.59 -17.96 15.74
C VAL A 631 -6.56 -19.05 15.28
N GLN A 632 -7.38 -18.74 14.27
CA GLN A 632 -8.34 -19.70 13.70
C GLN A 632 -7.68 -20.93 13.07
N MET A 633 -6.43 -20.85 12.60
CA MET A 633 -5.68 -22.06 12.19
C MET A 633 -5.35 -22.93 13.39
N VAL A 634 -4.73 -22.36 14.43
CA VAL A 634 -4.29 -23.13 15.61
C VAL A 634 -5.48 -23.79 16.31
N GLU A 635 -6.61 -23.07 16.42
CA GLU A 635 -7.82 -23.57 17.06
C GLU A 635 -8.58 -24.61 16.24
N LYS A 636 -8.85 -24.37 14.94
CA LYS A 636 -9.62 -25.32 14.12
C LYS A 636 -8.85 -26.60 13.81
N TRP A 637 -7.54 -26.51 13.61
CA TRP A 637 -6.72 -27.65 13.19
C TRP A 637 -6.01 -28.35 14.35
N GLY A 638 -6.23 -27.91 15.61
CA GLY A 638 -5.84 -28.64 16.82
C GLY A 638 -4.33 -28.89 16.96
N TRP A 639 -3.51 -28.00 16.40
CA TRP A 639 -2.12 -28.28 16.04
C TRP A 639 -1.24 -28.83 17.18
N PRO A 640 -1.27 -28.25 18.41
CA PRO A 640 -0.45 -28.75 19.53
C PRO A 640 -0.98 -30.02 20.20
N ARG A 641 -2.07 -30.62 19.68
CA ARG A 641 -2.61 -31.92 20.11
C ARG A 641 -2.45 -33.00 19.05
N ALA A 642 -2.54 -32.66 17.76
CA ALA A 642 -2.42 -33.64 16.68
C ALA A 642 -0.98 -34.16 16.49
N MET A 643 0.05 -33.35 16.79
CA MET A 643 1.46 -33.71 16.63
C MET A 643 2.19 -34.00 17.96
N ARG A 644 1.46 -34.14 19.08
CA ARG A 644 2.06 -34.57 20.34
C ARG A 644 2.18 -36.09 20.33
N VAL A 645 3.31 -36.57 19.81
CA VAL A 645 3.73 -37.97 19.96
C VAL A 645 4.11 -38.17 21.42
N ASP A 646 3.37 -39.05 22.12
CA ASP A 646 3.78 -39.65 23.40
C ASP A 646 4.86 -40.72 23.17
#